data_AF-A0A6J2RSM4-F1
#
_entry.id   AF-A0A6J2RSM4-F1
#
_cell.length_a   1.000
_cell.length_b   1.000
_cell.length_c   1.000
_cell.angle_alpha   90.00
_cell.angle_beta   90.00
_cell.angle_gamma   90.00
#
_symmetry.space_group_name_H-M   'P 1'
#
loop_
_entity.id
_entity.type
_entity.pdbx_description
1 polymer ?
#
loop_
_entity_poly.entity_id
_entity_poly.type
_entity_poly.pdbx_seq_one_letter_code
_entity_poly.pdbx_strand_id
1 'polypeptide(L)'
;MVSYKRLNPEDVQFSSAVLSEELRPVHEEVPVPEPEEASLLPRRPSCSVTTGLLVIGCLLLLICGGWLLGTMFWLHRPSNQQPHRPPSPASAQTPDTQVKTGVNDTAAASRRETCSLIPEAWRFDCYPERGVVVTQELCEARNCCFIPASSPSSSATRPSDRNGIPWCFYPQDFPSYSLVSINDTSLGQKGTLVREVKTYYPADILTLEVEVRHETDTRLRVRLTDPSNSRFEVPISVPAATKKAESPEYIVEFSKQPFGLIVKRSSTGAVLLNTTVAPLFYADQFLQLSTSLQSQFIYGLGEHRSTFLHDVHWNTLTMWARDVPPMEQTNLYGAHPFYLAMDDGGNAHGFFLLNSNAMDVILQPAPALTWRTIGGILDFYVFLGPDPASVIAQYVEVIGYPTMPIYWALGYHLCRWGYNTSNATWEVVKSLRDSGIPQDVQWNDIDYMDQFLDFTFDSKKFGTLPDLVKDLHAHDQRYVMILDPGISSSQVAGSYWPYDDGLKRDVFIKDAEGRTLIGKVWPGLTAYPDFSDDVTHEWWYDNLQRFHEKVPFDGLWIDMNEPSNFLDGSTNGCPSNSLENPPYTPGILGGLLRAKTVCATAQQKQSVHYNMHSLYGLMEAKASASALKRIVAKRPFVISRSTFPSQGMYSGHWLGDNRSQWRDLYTSIAGILTFNLLGIPLVGADICGFSEEPQEELCVRWTQLGAFYPFTRNHNAIDMKPQHPTAFSPLARTAMKQALLLRYSLFPVLYTLFHHAHVHGHTVARPIMFEFPKDVKTFGLDKQFLWGRSLLVTPVLEPEVDYVDGYFPAGLWYDYYTGDSLHSEGEDLRLHAPLDKINLHLREGSVTPTQAPNLTLWVSSGQPLHLVSALSDEGAASGDLFWDDGESIDTYENNLYSYILFNVAQNVMTSQVLHSNVEATYITVETASFYGVKQKPSRVLVNSQDATFTYRANQVLTVADLGLNLSQNFTISWM
;
A
#
# COMPACT_ATOMS: atom_id res chain seq x y z
N MET A 1 2.02 9.69 41.20
CA MET A 1 3.06 8.90 41.88
C MET A 1 2.42 7.69 42.54
N VAL A 2 2.64 6.49 41.97
CA VAL A 2 2.48 5.20 42.65
C VAL A 2 3.75 4.43 42.35
N SER A 3 4.36 3.80 43.35
CA SER A 3 5.63 3.08 43.20
C SER A 3 5.37 1.58 43.22
N TYR A 4 5.80 0.89 42.17
CA TYR A 4 5.76 -0.56 42.08
C TYR A 4 7.19 -1.13 42.09
N LYS A 5 7.39 -2.19 42.87
CA LYS A 5 8.69 -2.87 42.96
C LYS A 5 9.02 -3.57 41.65
N ARG A 6 10.26 -3.42 41.17
CA ARG A 6 10.89 -4.43 40.31
C ARG A 6 11.02 -5.75 41.10
N LEU A 7 10.82 -6.88 40.42
CA LEU A 7 11.31 -8.18 40.88
C LEU A 7 12.80 -8.31 40.54
N ASN A 8 13.52 -9.17 41.25
CA ASN A 8 14.96 -9.35 41.06
C ASN A 8 15.26 -10.53 40.09
N PRO A 9 16.44 -10.57 39.44
CA PRO A 9 16.77 -11.60 38.44
C PRO A 9 16.91 -13.05 38.96
N GLU A 10 16.78 -13.29 40.27
CA GLU A 10 16.98 -14.61 40.90
C GLU A 10 15.74 -15.51 40.87
N ASP A 11 14.54 -14.95 40.59
CA ASP A 11 13.26 -15.67 40.64
C ASP A 11 12.95 -16.51 39.37
N VAL A 12 13.89 -16.64 38.42
CA VAL A 12 13.70 -17.37 37.14
C VAL A 12 14.73 -18.49 36.95
N GLN A 13 14.40 -19.70 37.43
CA GLN A 13 15.21 -20.90 37.18
C GLN A 13 14.87 -21.56 35.84
N PHE A 14 15.77 -21.43 34.85
CA PHE A 14 15.73 -22.24 33.64
C PHE A 14 16.33 -23.63 33.88
N SER A 15 15.55 -24.68 33.64
CA SER A 15 16.02 -26.08 33.72
C SER A 15 16.76 -26.48 32.45
N SER A 16 18.09 -26.49 32.49
CA SER A 16 18.95 -27.01 31.42
C SER A 16 19.39 -28.44 31.73
N ALA A 17 18.82 -29.41 31.01
CA ALA A 17 19.15 -30.83 31.15
C ALA A 17 19.48 -31.45 29.78
N VAL A 18 20.78 -31.55 29.47
CA VAL A 18 21.30 -32.35 28.36
C VAL A 18 21.56 -33.77 28.87
N LEU A 19 21.02 -34.78 28.18
CA LEU A 19 21.39 -36.19 28.40
C LEU A 19 21.53 -36.93 27.06
N SER A 20 22.42 -37.92 27.06
CA SER A 20 22.92 -38.62 25.87
C SER A 20 22.24 -39.96 25.61
N GLU A 21 22.64 -40.61 24.51
CA GLU A 21 22.25 -41.98 24.14
C GLU A 21 22.64 -43.02 25.20
N GLU A 22 21.82 -44.07 25.39
CA GLU A 22 22.20 -45.46 25.03
C GLU A 22 21.07 -46.52 25.20
N LEU A 23 21.06 -47.48 24.26
CA LEU A 23 20.68 -48.92 24.36
C LEU A 23 19.25 -49.41 24.75
N ARG A 24 18.90 -50.60 24.21
CA ARG A 24 17.63 -51.37 24.42
C ARG A 24 17.87 -52.72 25.11
N PRO A 25 16.88 -53.29 25.82
CA PRO A 25 16.29 -54.61 25.44
C PRO A 25 14.72 -54.60 25.51
N VAL A 26 13.87 -55.27 24.70
CA VAL A 26 13.69 -56.68 24.21
C VAL A 26 12.59 -57.49 25.00
N HIS A 27 11.46 -57.79 24.31
CA HIS A 27 10.32 -58.71 24.65
C HIS A 27 9.50 -58.46 25.94
N GLU A 28 8.28 -58.98 26.19
CA GLU A 28 7.43 -60.05 25.56
C GLU A 28 5.89 -59.75 25.61
N GLU A 29 4.97 -60.75 25.53
CA GLU A 29 3.56 -60.60 25.06
C GLU A 29 2.38 -60.94 26.06
N VAL A 30 1.25 -60.17 25.99
CA VAL A 30 -0.20 -60.64 25.96
C VAL A 30 -0.81 -61.32 27.27
N PRO A 31 -2.14 -61.64 27.52
CA PRO A 31 -3.50 -61.36 26.94
C PRO A 31 -4.65 -60.85 27.92
N VAL A 32 -5.94 -60.88 27.46
CA VAL A 32 -7.29 -60.94 28.14
C VAL A 32 -7.84 -59.74 28.98
N PRO A 33 -9.18 -59.59 29.26
CA PRO A 33 -10.42 -60.29 28.79
C PRO A 33 -11.66 -59.43 28.38
N GLU A 34 -12.76 -60.08 27.91
CA GLU A 34 -14.16 -59.57 27.79
C GLU A 34 -15.03 -59.95 29.04
N PRO A 35 -16.34 -59.55 29.19
CA PRO A 35 -17.47 -60.30 28.59
C PRO A 35 -18.83 -59.56 28.31
N GLU A 36 -19.68 -60.18 27.45
CA GLU A 36 -21.17 -60.42 27.39
C GLU A 36 -22.21 -59.48 28.10
N GLU A 37 -23.54 -59.43 27.80
CA GLU A 37 -24.54 -60.40 27.28
C GLU A 37 -25.60 -59.82 26.28
N ALA A 38 -26.53 -60.68 25.79
CA ALA A 38 -27.55 -60.46 24.74
C ALA A 38 -28.87 -59.76 25.23
N SER A 39 -29.89 -59.40 24.43
CA SER A 39 -30.45 -59.92 23.15
C SER A 39 -31.30 -58.82 22.43
N LEU A 40 -32.25 -58.98 21.47
CA LEU A 40 -33.07 -60.09 20.91
C LEU A 40 -33.52 -59.76 19.44
N LEU A 41 -34.65 -60.28 18.93
CA LEU A 41 -35.16 -60.15 17.54
C LEU A 41 -36.71 -60.07 17.48
N PRO A 42 -37.35 -59.37 16.50
CA PRO A 42 -37.73 -60.05 15.24
C PRO A 42 -37.85 -59.21 13.92
N ARG A 43 -37.39 -59.81 12.81
CA ARG A 43 -37.89 -59.78 11.40
C ARG A 43 -38.32 -58.46 10.70
N ARG A 44 -37.49 -58.05 9.71
CA ARG A 44 -37.76 -57.77 8.25
C ARG A 44 -39.17 -57.29 7.80
N PRO A 45 -39.27 -56.35 6.82
CA PRO A 45 -38.55 -56.44 5.54
C PRO A 45 -37.88 -55.17 5.00
N SER A 46 -37.08 -55.35 3.94
CA SER A 46 -36.36 -54.33 3.17
C SER A 46 -37.20 -53.72 2.04
N CYS A 47 -37.00 -52.44 1.73
CA CYS A 47 -37.46 -51.80 0.49
C CYS A 47 -36.35 -50.91 -0.11
N SER A 48 -36.41 -50.62 -1.42
CA SER A 48 -35.23 -50.12 -2.16
C SER A 48 -34.96 -48.62 -1.98
N VAL A 49 -33.68 -48.29 -1.71
CA VAL A 49 -33.16 -46.92 -1.66
C VAL A 49 -32.89 -46.33 -3.06
N THR A 50 -32.65 -47.19 -4.07
CA THR A 50 -32.18 -46.75 -5.40
C THR A 50 -33.20 -45.92 -6.18
N THR A 51 -34.50 -46.14 -5.96
CA THR A 51 -35.57 -45.38 -6.64
C THR A 51 -35.68 -43.94 -6.14
N GLY A 52 -35.40 -43.69 -4.86
CA GLY A 52 -35.48 -42.34 -4.27
C GLY A 52 -34.39 -41.41 -4.79
N LEU A 53 -33.15 -41.90 -4.84
CA LEU A 53 -32.00 -41.15 -5.33
C LEU A 53 -32.13 -40.78 -6.82
N LEU A 54 -32.69 -41.66 -7.65
CA LEU A 54 -32.96 -41.37 -9.06
C LEU A 54 -34.00 -40.25 -9.24
N VAL A 55 -35.08 -40.24 -8.45
CA VAL A 55 -36.11 -39.18 -8.53
C VAL A 55 -35.54 -37.83 -8.07
N ILE A 56 -34.76 -37.81 -6.99
CA ILE A 56 -34.11 -36.59 -6.47
C ILE A 56 -33.07 -36.06 -7.48
N GLY A 57 -32.23 -36.95 -8.05
CA GLY A 57 -31.25 -36.58 -9.08
C GLY A 57 -31.90 -35.99 -10.34
N CYS A 58 -33.00 -36.58 -10.80
CA CYS A 58 -33.78 -36.04 -11.93
C CYS A 58 -34.42 -34.67 -11.60
N LEU A 59 -34.92 -34.46 -10.37
CA LEU A 59 -35.43 -33.14 -9.96
C LEU A 59 -34.31 -32.08 -9.96
N LEU A 60 -33.14 -32.41 -9.39
CA LEU A 60 -32.01 -31.49 -9.35
C LEU A 60 -31.49 -31.16 -10.76
N LEU A 61 -31.40 -32.15 -11.66
CA LEU A 61 -31.04 -31.90 -13.06
C LEU A 61 -32.07 -31.02 -13.81
N LEU A 62 -33.37 -31.17 -13.53
CA LEU A 62 -34.39 -30.29 -14.10
C LEU A 62 -34.34 -28.87 -13.52
N ILE A 63 -34.03 -28.72 -12.23
CA ILE A 63 -33.84 -27.40 -11.59
C ILE A 63 -32.58 -26.71 -12.13
N CYS A 64 -31.45 -27.40 -12.21
CA CYS A 64 -30.21 -26.89 -12.81
C CYS A 64 -30.39 -26.57 -14.29
N GLY A 65 -31.09 -27.42 -15.05
CA GLY A 65 -31.41 -27.16 -16.46
C GLY A 65 -32.32 -25.95 -16.65
N GLY A 66 -33.33 -25.79 -15.78
CA GLY A 66 -34.18 -24.59 -15.74
C GLY A 66 -33.43 -23.32 -15.35
N TRP A 67 -32.45 -23.41 -14.44
CA TRP A 67 -31.60 -22.30 -14.02
C TRP A 67 -30.58 -21.92 -15.10
N LEU A 68 -30.01 -22.89 -15.82
CA LEU A 68 -29.15 -22.67 -16.99
C LEU A 68 -29.92 -22.06 -18.16
N LEU A 69 -31.14 -22.53 -18.46
CA LEU A 69 -32.00 -21.90 -19.47
C LEU A 69 -32.47 -20.50 -19.03
N GLY A 70 -32.75 -20.31 -17.74
CA GLY A 70 -33.10 -19.01 -17.17
C GLY A 70 -31.96 -17.99 -17.27
N THR A 71 -30.74 -18.39 -16.91
CA THR A 71 -29.53 -17.54 -17.04
C THR A 71 -29.15 -17.29 -18.49
N MET A 72 -29.25 -18.29 -19.38
CA MET A 72 -29.14 -18.09 -20.84
C MET A 72 -30.13 -17.03 -21.35
N PHE A 73 -31.42 -17.14 -21.00
CA PHE A 73 -32.45 -16.17 -21.41
C PHE A 73 -32.30 -14.79 -20.75
N TRP A 74 -31.67 -14.70 -19.58
CA TRP A 74 -31.35 -13.44 -18.93
C TRP A 74 -30.15 -12.75 -19.61
N LEU A 75 -29.09 -13.50 -19.91
CA LEU A 75 -27.90 -13.04 -20.64
C LEU A 75 -28.19 -12.68 -22.10
N HIS A 76 -29.17 -13.33 -22.75
CA HIS A 76 -29.59 -13.02 -24.12
C HIS A 76 -30.81 -12.11 -24.22
N ARG A 77 -31.27 -11.51 -23.11
CA ARG A 77 -32.36 -10.52 -23.17
C ARG A 77 -31.76 -9.17 -23.61
N PRO A 78 -32.12 -8.63 -24.79
CA PRO A 78 -31.66 -7.30 -25.16
C PRO A 78 -32.23 -6.28 -24.16
N SER A 79 -31.35 -5.54 -23.49
CA SER A 79 -31.79 -4.41 -22.67
C SER A 79 -32.51 -3.42 -23.57
N ASN A 80 -33.79 -3.15 -23.28
CA ASN A 80 -34.60 -2.24 -24.08
C ASN A 80 -34.38 -0.76 -23.69
N GLN A 81 -33.17 -0.45 -23.22
CA GLN A 81 -32.63 0.89 -23.06
C GLN A 81 -31.53 1.07 -24.11
N GLN A 82 -31.81 1.87 -25.14
CA GLN A 82 -30.76 2.31 -26.06
C GLN A 82 -29.78 3.19 -25.27
N PRO A 83 -28.45 2.97 -25.34
CA PRO A 83 -27.51 3.98 -24.89
C PRO A 83 -27.75 5.25 -25.72
N HIS A 84 -27.71 6.41 -25.07
CA HIS A 84 -27.97 7.70 -25.72
C HIS A 84 -26.98 7.91 -26.87
N ARG A 85 -27.47 7.81 -28.12
CA ARG A 85 -26.71 8.29 -29.28
C ARG A 85 -26.51 9.81 -29.13
N PRO A 86 -25.32 10.36 -29.40
CA PRO A 86 -25.20 11.80 -29.63
C PRO A 86 -26.14 12.21 -30.78
N PRO A 87 -26.71 13.42 -30.75
CA PRO A 87 -27.64 13.87 -31.78
C PRO A 87 -26.94 13.91 -33.13
N SER A 88 -27.58 13.34 -34.17
CA SER A 88 -27.11 13.48 -35.55
C SER A 88 -26.97 14.97 -35.90
N PRO A 89 -25.91 15.37 -36.63
CA PRO A 89 -25.80 16.74 -37.12
C PRO A 89 -27.03 17.09 -37.98
N ALA A 90 -27.56 18.29 -37.79
CA ALA A 90 -28.81 18.70 -38.41
C ALA A 90 -28.74 18.63 -39.94
N SER A 91 -29.82 18.16 -40.58
CA SER A 91 -29.90 18.03 -42.03
C SER A 91 -29.85 19.39 -42.72
N ALA A 92 -28.67 19.80 -43.17
CA ALA A 92 -28.50 20.93 -44.06
C ALA A 92 -29.28 20.67 -45.36
N GLN A 93 -30.20 21.59 -45.71
CA GLN A 93 -30.95 21.50 -46.96
C GLN A 93 -30.01 21.73 -48.14
N THR A 94 -29.98 20.80 -49.09
CA THR A 94 -29.19 20.91 -50.33
C THR A 94 -29.77 21.95 -51.28
N PRO A 95 -29.00 22.97 -51.69
CA PRO A 95 -29.20 23.66 -52.96
C PRO A 95 -28.57 22.82 -54.08
N ASP A 96 -29.29 22.68 -55.20
CA ASP A 96 -28.82 21.94 -56.36
C ASP A 96 -27.81 22.77 -57.16
N THR A 97 -26.51 22.40 -57.17
CA THR A 97 -25.55 22.96 -58.14
C THR A 97 -24.40 21.99 -58.47
N GLN A 98 -24.39 21.46 -59.69
CA GLN A 98 -23.25 20.70 -60.23
C GLN A 98 -22.08 21.63 -60.61
N VAL A 99 -21.04 21.74 -59.78
CA VAL A 99 -19.78 22.40 -60.18
C VAL A 99 -18.54 21.64 -59.67
N LYS A 100 -17.85 20.98 -60.62
CA LYS A 100 -16.42 20.60 -60.63
C LYS A 100 -15.80 19.98 -59.37
N THR A 101 -15.52 18.67 -59.46
CA THR A 101 -14.45 17.99 -58.72
C THR A 101 -13.08 18.64 -58.96
N GLY A 102 -12.15 18.52 -58.00
CA GLY A 102 -10.73 18.87 -58.21
C GLY A 102 -9.96 19.60 -57.10
N VAL A 103 -10.49 19.73 -55.87
CA VAL A 103 -9.79 20.48 -54.79
C VAL A 103 -9.65 19.73 -53.44
N ASN A 104 -10.52 18.75 -53.13
CA ASN A 104 -10.46 18.08 -51.81
C ASN A 104 -9.40 16.97 -51.71
N ASP A 105 -9.00 16.33 -52.82
CA ASP A 105 -8.11 15.17 -52.79
C ASP A 105 -6.69 15.52 -52.31
N THR A 106 -6.19 16.74 -52.60
CA THR A 106 -4.84 17.18 -52.20
C THR A 106 -4.73 17.43 -50.71
N ALA A 107 -5.76 18.00 -50.06
CA ALA A 107 -5.78 18.21 -48.63
C ALA A 107 -5.88 16.87 -47.85
N ALA A 108 -6.71 15.95 -48.34
CA ALA A 108 -6.83 14.60 -47.76
C ALA A 108 -5.55 13.76 -47.95
N ALA A 109 -4.92 13.84 -49.12
CA ALA A 109 -3.63 13.19 -49.38
C ALA A 109 -2.51 13.75 -48.49
N SER A 110 -2.40 15.09 -48.40
CA SER A 110 -1.41 15.76 -47.54
C SER A 110 -1.58 15.39 -46.06
N ARG A 111 -2.81 15.36 -45.54
CA ARG A 111 -3.07 14.91 -44.16
C ARG A 111 -2.72 13.43 -43.96
N ARG A 112 -2.95 12.56 -44.95
CA ARG A 112 -2.52 11.14 -44.86
C ARG A 112 -0.99 11.00 -44.88
N GLU A 113 -0.30 11.83 -45.65
CA GLU A 113 1.15 11.90 -45.68
C GLU A 113 1.70 12.34 -44.31
N THR A 114 1.22 13.43 -43.71
CA THR A 114 1.65 13.86 -42.37
C THR A 114 1.28 12.86 -41.26
N CYS A 115 0.09 12.25 -41.31
CA CYS A 115 -0.29 11.17 -40.39
C CYS A 115 0.67 9.97 -40.47
N SER A 116 1.20 9.65 -41.64
CA SER A 116 2.12 8.51 -41.82
C SER A 116 3.51 8.72 -41.22
N LEU A 117 3.88 9.98 -40.92
CA LEU A 117 5.16 10.34 -40.30
C LEU A 117 5.19 10.14 -38.78
N ILE A 118 4.04 9.85 -38.13
CA ILE A 118 3.96 9.67 -36.67
C ILE A 118 4.26 8.20 -36.31
N PRO A 119 5.40 7.90 -35.66
CA PRO A 119 5.77 6.52 -35.29
C PRO A 119 4.78 5.92 -34.32
N GLU A 120 4.58 4.60 -34.35
CA GLU A 120 3.54 3.92 -33.57
C GLU A 120 3.63 4.21 -32.07
N ALA A 121 4.84 4.20 -31.49
CA ALA A 121 5.09 4.53 -30.07
C ALA A 121 4.69 5.96 -29.66
N TRP A 122 4.63 6.89 -30.61
CA TRP A 122 4.31 8.32 -30.42
C TRP A 122 2.87 8.68 -30.83
N ARG A 123 2.03 7.68 -31.16
CA ARG A 123 0.60 7.90 -31.45
C ARG A 123 -0.16 8.12 -30.14
N PHE A 124 -0.49 9.37 -29.84
CA PHE A 124 -1.39 9.70 -28.73
C PHE A 124 -2.85 9.51 -29.14
N ASP A 125 -3.56 8.69 -28.38
CA ASP A 125 -4.91 8.20 -28.67
C ASP A 125 -5.98 9.31 -28.65
N CYS A 126 -6.76 9.39 -29.74
CA CYS A 126 -7.83 10.35 -29.99
C CYS A 126 -9.25 9.76 -29.85
N TYR A 127 -9.38 8.47 -29.56
CA TYR A 127 -10.68 7.84 -29.35
C TYR A 127 -10.69 6.92 -28.10
N PRO A 128 -10.47 7.51 -26.90
CA PRO A 128 -10.27 6.78 -25.65
C PRO A 128 -11.53 6.14 -25.07
N GLU A 129 -12.72 6.45 -25.59
CA GLU A 129 -14.00 6.01 -25.02
C GLU A 129 -14.19 4.49 -25.13
N ARG A 130 -14.04 3.82 -23.98
CA ARG A 130 -14.17 2.37 -23.84
C ARG A 130 -15.57 1.91 -24.28
N GLY A 131 -15.62 0.85 -25.08
CA GLY A 131 -16.86 0.25 -25.58
C GLY A 131 -17.29 0.70 -26.99
N VAL A 132 -16.57 1.63 -27.62
CA VAL A 132 -16.78 1.99 -29.04
C VAL A 132 -15.77 1.25 -29.92
N VAL A 133 -16.22 0.64 -31.02
CA VAL A 133 -15.33 0.15 -32.08
C VAL A 133 -15.01 1.34 -32.98
N VAL A 134 -13.76 1.82 -32.92
CA VAL A 134 -13.33 3.04 -33.62
C VAL A 134 -13.14 2.75 -35.11
N THR A 135 -13.99 3.34 -35.95
CA THR A 135 -13.86 3.27 -37.41
C THR A 135 -13.06 4.45 -37.97
N GLN A 136 -12.67 4.36 -39.24
CA GLN A 136 -12.00 5.46 -39.92
C GLN A 136 -12.86 6.72 -39.94
N GLU A 137 -14.16 6.60 -40.21
CA GLU A 137 -15.10 7.71 -40.28
C GLU A 137 -15.29 8.38 -38.90
N LEU A 138 -15.36 7.59 -37.82
CA LEU A 138 -15.42 8.13 -36.45
C LEU A 138 -14.15 8.89 -36.06
N CYS A 139 -12.99 8.41 -36.51
CA CYS A 139 -11.71 9.05 -36.25
C CYS A 139 -11.50 10.34 -37.09
N GLU A 140 -11.73 10.26 -38.41
CA GLU A 140 -11.61 11.40 -39.31
C GLU A 140 -12.65 12.50 -38.98
N ALA A 141 -13.83 12.14 -38.44
CA ALA A 141 -14.81 13.09 -37.90
C ALA A 141 -14.34 13.87 -36.66
N ARG A 142 -13.37 13.33 -35.89
CA ARG A 142 -12.66 14.09 -34.84
C ARG A 142 -11.50 14.94 -35.37
N ASN A 143 -11.26 14.96 -36.69
CA ASN A 143 -10.04 15.48 -37.34
C ASN A 143 -8.76 14.72 -36.97
N CYS A 144 -8.86 13.44 -36.60
CA CYS A 144 -7.73 12.62 -36.21
C CYS A 144 -7.22 11.68 -37.31
N CYS A 145 -5.99 11.22 -37.16
CA CYS A 145 -5.34 10.26 -38.04
C CYS A 145 -5.86 8.85 -37.79
N PHE A 146 -6.28 8.14 -38.84
CA PHE A 146 -6.61 6.72 -38.76
C PHE A 146 -5.59 5.88 -39.56
N ILE A 147 -4.73 5.13 -38.85
CA ILE A 147 -3.80 4.16 -39.44
C ILE A 147 -3.79 2.90 -38.56
N PRO A 148 -4.22 1.73 -39.06
CA PRO A 148 -4.13 0.47 -38.32
C PRO A 148 -2.71 0.15 -37.84
N ALA A 149 -2.60 -0.57 -36.72
CA ALA A 149 -1.32 -0.98 -36.16
C ALA A 149 -0.60 -2.01 -37.06
N SER A 150 0.73 -1.95 -37.11
CA SER A 150 1.59 -2.78 -37.97
C SER A 150 1.52 -4.29 -37.67
N SER A 151 1.17 -4.65 -36.43
CA SER A 151 0.95 -6.04 -36.00
C SER A 151 -0.42 -6.17 -35.30
N PRO A 152 -1.25 -7.17 -35.65
CA PRO A 152 -2.26 -7.63 -34.72
C PRO A 152 -1.55 -8.25 -33.51
N SER A 153 -1.92 -7.87 -32.29
CA SER A 153 -1.41 -8.51 -31.08
C SER A 153 -1.72 -10.01 -31.09
N SER A 154 -0.79 -10.83 -30.63
CA SER A 154 -0.77 -12.29 -30.84
C SER A 154 -1.72 -13.07 -29.91
N SER A 155 -2.98 -12.64 -29.84
CA SER A 155 -4.01 -13.21 -28.96
C SER A 155 -5.43 -13.08 -29.55
N ALA A 156 -5.64 -13.56 -30.79
CA ALA A 156 -6.94 -13.58 -31.50
C ALA A 156 -8.05 -14.47 -30.86
N THR A 157 -7.94 -14.75 -29.55
CA THR A 157 -8.86 -15.51 -28.71
C THR A 157 -9.24 -14.79 -27.41
N ARG A 158 -8.76 -13.56 -27.16
CA ARG A 158 -9.18 -12.74 -26.01
C ARG A 158 -10.28 -11.73 -26.40
N PRO A 159 -11.39 -11.64 -25.62
CA PRO A 159 -12.45 -10.69 -25.89
C PRO A 159 -12.10 -9.28 -25.36
N SER A 160 -11.66 -8.39 -26.26
CA SER A 160 -11.41 -6.96 -26.00
C SER A 160 -10.30 -6.63 -25.00
N ASP A 161 -9.06 -7.06 -25.27
CA ASP A 161 -7.87 -6.46 -24.64
C ASP A 161 -7.75 -4.99 -25.11
N ARG A 162 -7.74 -4.04 -24.15
CA ARG A 162 -7.90 -2.59 -24.41
C ARG A 162 -6.59 -1.80 -24.48
N ASN A 163 -5.46 -2.48 -24.25
CA ASN A 163 -4.13 -1.89 -24.18
C ASN A 163 -3.37 -2.21 -25.48
N GLY A 164 -2.96 -1.19 -26.24
CA GLY A 164 -2.23 -1.37 -27.49
C GLY A 164 -2.07 -0.08 -28.31
N ILE A 165 -1.37 -0.20 -29.45
CA ILE A 165 -1.11 0.92 -30.38
C ILE A 165 -2.44 1.49 -30.90
N PRO A 166 -2.76 2.78 -30.67
CA PRO A 166 -4.02 3.34 -31.09
C PRO A 166 -4.07 3.52 -32.61
N TRP A 167 -5.15 3.01 -33.21
CA TRP A 167 -5.41 3.18 -34.65
C TRP A 167 -5.90 4.59 -34.96
N CYS A 168 -6.54 5.26 -34.00
CA CYS A 168 -6.98 6.65 -34.09
C CYS A 168 -6.16 7.55 -33.16
N PHE A 169 -5.43 8.51 -33.72
CA PHE A 169 -4.48 9.34 -32.97
C PHE A 169 -4.45 10.79 -33.44
N TYR A 170 -4.01 11.70 -32.57
CA TYR A 170 -3.91 13.12 -32.92
C TYR A 170 -2.81 13.36 -33.97
N PRO A 171 -3.07 14.13 -35.05
CA PRO A 171 -2.01 14.69 -35.88
C PRO A 171 -1.25 15.81 -35.16
N GLN A 172 -0.08 16.18 -35.67
CA GLN A 172 0.74 17.27 -35.13
C GLN A 172 0.06 18.66 -35.21
N ASP A 173 -0.88 18.87 -36.14
CA ASP A 173 -1.67 20.10 -36.29
C ASP A 173 -2.98 20.12 -35.47
N PHE A 174 -3.21 19.14 -34.59
CA PHE A 174 -4.47 19.05 -33.84
C PHE A 174 -4.67 20.26 -32.89
N PRO A 175 -5.84 20.93 -32.89
CA PRO A 175 -6.07 22.11 -32.08
C PRO A 175 -5.89 21.90 -30.57
N SER A 176 -4.91 22.61 -30.00
CA SER A 176 -4.66 22.74 -28.56
C SER A 176 -4.97 24.16 -28.07
N TYR A 177 -4.70 24.44 -26.79
CA TYR A 177 -4.65 25.80 -26.26
C TYR A 177 -3.43 26.56 -26.81
N SER A 178 -3.47 27.90 -26.73
CA SER A 178 -2.34 28.79 -27.03
C SER A 178 -2.10 29.76 -25.86
N LEU A 179 -0.83 30.01 -25.52
CA LEU A 179 -0.42 30.95 -24.46
C LEU A 179 -0.46 32.40 -25.00
N VAL A 180 -1.51 33.14 -24.66
CA VAL A 180 -1.73 34.51 -25.16
C VAL A 180 -1.05 35.58 -24.30
N SER A 181 -0.82 35.29 -23.02
CA SER A 181 -0.16 36.19 -22.07
C SER A 181 0.59 35.38 -21.00
N ILE A 182 1.69 35.93 -20.49
CA ILE A 182 2.36 35.46 -19.28
C ILE A 182 3.06 36.64 -18.60
N ASN A 183 2.94 36.74 -17.29
CA ASN A 183 3.49 37.81 -16.46
C ASN A 183 4.18 37.19 -15.24
N ASP A 184 5.24 37.81 -14.73
CA ASP A 184 5.90 37.37 -13.50
C ASP A 184 5.05 37.66 -12.25
N THR A 185 5.22 36.83 -11.22
CA THR A 185 4.59 36.97 -9.90
C THR A 185 5.64 36.87 -8.78
N SER A 186 5.23 37.12 -7.53
CA SER A 186 6.09 36.98 -6.35
C SER A 186 6.64 35.57 -6.12
N LEU A 187 6.02 34.53 -6.69
CA LEU A 187 6.40 33.12 -6.54
C LEU A 187 6.84 32.45 -7.86
N GLY A 188 6.70 33.14 -9.00
CA GLY A 188 6.89 32.50 -10.30
C GLY A 188 6.29 33.30 -11.44
N GLN A 189 5.35 32.69 -12.17
CA GLN A 189 4.74 33.25 -13.37
C GLN A 189 3.26 32.89 -13.48
N LYS A 190 2.47 33.72 -14.17
CA LYS A 190 1.03 33.55 -14.33
C LYS A 190 0.57 34.04 -15.69
N GLY A 191 -0.20 33.23 -16.41
CA GLY A 191 -0.57 33.48 -17.81
C GLY A 191 -1.98 33.00 -18.18
N THR A 192 -2.42 33.39 -19.37
CA THR A 192 -3.73 33.01 -19.92
C THR A 192 -3.53 32.07 -21.11
N LEU A 193 -4.26 30.96 -21.10
CA LEU A 193 -4.35 30.01 -22.21
C LEU A 193 -5.70 30.15 -22.90
N VAL A 194 -5.73 30.16 -24.23
CA VAL A 194 -6.98 30.25 -25.01
C VAL A 194 -7.05 29.13 -26.04
N ARG A 195 -8.21 28.46 -26.12
CA ARG A 195 -8.57 27.46 -27.15
C ARG A 195 -9.62 28.07 -28.07
N GLU A 196 -9.27 28.26 -29.34
CA GLU A 196 -10.20 28.79 -30.35
C GLU A 196 -11.18 27.73 -30.87
N VAL A 197 -10.71 26.48 -31.01
CA VAL A 197 -11.47 25.36 -31.56
C VAL A 197 -11.90 24.41 -30.44
N LYS A 198 -13.22 24.26 -30.27
CA LYS A 198 -13.84 23.28 -29.37
C LYS A 198 -13.42 21.85 -29.70
N THR A 199 -13.31 21.03 -28.68
CA THR A 199 -13.08 19.60 -28.81
C THR A 199 -14.41 18.86 -29.08
N TYR A 200 -14.35 17.53 -29.09
CA TYR A 200 -15.54 16.67 -29.17
C TYR A 200 -16.15 16.36 -27.80
N TYR A 201 -15.57 16.83 -26.68
CA TYR A 201 -16.17 16.72 -25.35
C TYR A 201 -17.16 17.86 -25.07
N PRO A 202 -18.21 17.61 -24.27
CA PRO A 202 -19.11 18.66 -23.83
C PRO A 202 -18.41 19.60 -22.85
N ALA A 203 -18.79 20.88 -22.87
CA ALA A 203 -18.33 21.91 -21.93
C ALA A 203 -16.80 22.11 -21.85
N ASP A 204 -16.13 22.27 -23.01
CA ASP A 204 -14.76 22.85 -23.06
C ASP A 204 -14.68 24.20 -22.33
N ILE A 205 -13.64 24.37 -21.51
CA ILE A 205 -13.32 25.63 -20.84
C ILE A 205 -12.31 26.39 -21.71
N LEU A 206 -12.81 27.24 -22.60
CA LEU A 206 -12.01 27.83 -23.70
C LEU A 206 -10.94 28.84 -23.26
N THR A 207 -11.02 29.35 -22.04
CA THR A 207 -9.99 30.20 -21.44
C THR A 207 -9.57 29.59 -20.12
N LEU A 208 -8.27 29.30 -19.96
CA LEU A 208 -7.69 28.84 -18.71
C LEU A 208 -6.69 29.86 -18.17
N GLU A 209 -6.48 29.80 -16.87
CA GLU A 209 -5.38 30.45 -16.18
C GLU A 209 -4.31 29.39 -15.89
N VAL A 210 -3.05 29.71 -16.21
CA VAL A 210 -1.89 28.87 -15.84
C VAL A 210 -1.04 29.62 -14.82
N GLU A 211 -0.76 28.98 -13.70
CA GLU A 211 0.05 29.50 -12.61
C GLU A 211 1.24 28.55 -12.38
N VAL A 212 2.46 29.07 -12.49
CA VAL A 212 3.71 28.35 -12.26
C VAL A 212 4.38 28.95 -11.02
N ARG A 213 4.57 28.15 -9.98
CA ARG A 213 5.23 28.54 -8.72
C ARG A 213 6.53 27.77 -8.57
N HIS A 214 7.62 28.50 -8.38
CA HIS A 214 8.91 27.91 -8.01
C HIS A 214 8.95 27.88 -6.49
N GLU A 215 8.43 26.81 -5.88
CA GLU A 215 8.16 26.74 -4.44
C GLU A 215 9.43 26.54 -3.61
N THR A 216 10.32 25.64 -4.06
CA THR A 216 11.68 25.47 -3.54
C THR A 216 12.64 25.26 -4.70
N ASP A 217 13.94 25.21 -4.42
CA ASP A 217 14.96 24.94 -5.44
C ASP A 217 14.82 23.54 -6.07
N THR A 218 14.15 22.59 -5.39
CA THR A 218 13.87 21.23 -5.86
C THR A 218 12.40 20.91 -6.12
N ARG A 219 11.46 21.81 -5.78
CA ARG A 219 10.02 21.65 -6.02
C ARG A 219 9.42 22.77 -6.88
N LEU A 220 8.89 22.38 -8.03
CA LEU A 220 8.02 23.17 -8.88
C LEU A 220 6.56 22.78 -8.64
N ARG A 221 5.64 23.75 -8.65
CA ARG A 221 4.19 23.52 -8.71
C ARG A 221 3.57 24.27 -9.89
N VAL A 222 2.66 23.62 -10.61
CA VAL A 222 1.95 24.19 -11.76
C VAL A 222 0.46 23.90 -11.63
N ARG A 223 -0.37 24.93 -11.83
CA ARG A 223 -1.82 24.88 -11.69
C ARG A 223 -2.46 25.39 -12.96
N LEU A 224 -3.38 24.64 -13.56
CA LEU A 224 -4.26 25.11 -14.62
C LEU A 224 -5.70 25.11 -14.08
N THR A 225 -6.37 26.26 -14.17
CA THR A 225 -7.69 26.52 -13.59
C THR A 225 -8.62 27.24 -14.57
N ASP A 226 -9.93 27.22 -14.29
CA ASP A 226 -10.88 28.12 -14.93
C ASP A 226 -10.88 29.47 -14.18
N PRO A 227 -10.52 30.60 -14.80
CA PRO A 227 -10.56 31.92 -14.16
C PRO A 227 -11.99 32.48 -14.01
N SER A 228 -12.98 31.82 -14.60
CA SER A 228 -14.38 32.27 -14.65
C SER A 228 -15.26 31.59 -13.59
N ASN A 229 -14.95 30.35 -13.23
CA ASN A 229 -15.71 29.54 -12.28
C ASN A 229 -14.76 28.80 -11.33
N SER A 230 -15.06 28.80 -10.03
CA SER A 230 -14.37 27.89 -9.11
C SER A 230 -14.69 26.44 -9.47
N ARG A 231 -13.68 25.58 -9.45
CA ARG A 231 -13.80 24.13 -9.68
C ARG A 231 -13.43 23.38 -8.41
N PHE A 232 -13.70 22.08 -8.38
CA PHE A 232 -13.27 21.25 -7.26
C PHE A 232 -11.72 21.19 -7.19
N GLU A 233 -11.19 21.45 -6.01
CA GLU A 233 -9.79 21.24 -5.65
C GLU A 233 -9.73 20.28 -4.45
N VAL A 234 -8.69 19.45 -4.39
CA VAL A 234 -8.59 18.38 -3.37
C VAL A 234 -8.40 19.01 -1.97
N PRO A 235 -9.26 18.71 -0.98
CA PRO A 235 -9.27 19.36 0.34
C PRO A 235 -8.22 18.78 1.32
N ILE A 236 -6.97 18.63 0.88
CA ILE A 236 -5.84 18.28 1.76
C ILE A 236 -4.94 19.49 2.00
N SER A 237 -4.26 19.51 3.15
CA SER A 237 -3.30 20.57 3.48
C SER A 237 -1.99 20.30 2.75
N VAL A 238 -1.50 21.30 2.00
CA VAL A 238 -0.20 21.27 1.32
C VAL A 238 0.64 22.50 1.72
N PRO A 239 1.98 22.44 1.67
CA PRO A 239 2.85 23.57 1.97
C PRO A 239 2.51 24.83 1.16
N ALA A 240 2.54 25.98 1.82
CA ALA A 240 2.33 27.28 1.17
C ALA A 240 3.68 27.98 0.96
N ALA A 241 4.16 28.04 -0.28
CA ALA A 241 5.39 28.77 -0.62
C ALA A 241 5.23 30.27 -0.32
N THR A 242 6.07 30.79 0.59
CA THR A 242 6.07 32.21 1.01
C THR A 242 7.04 33.08 0.22
N LYS A 243 7.98 32.47 -0.51
CA LYS A 243 9.02 33.09 -1.32
C LYS A 243 9.23 32.26 -2.59
N LYS A 244 9.65 32.89 -3.69
CA LYS A 244 10.18 32.20 -4.87
C LYS A 244 11.52 31.53 -4.53
N ALA A 245 11.73 30.32 -5.05
CA ALA A 245 13.00 29.61 -5.07
C ALA A 245 14.18 30.52 -5.52
N GLU A 246 15.37 30.32 -4.95
CA GLU A 246 16.54 31.18 -5.14
C GLU A 246 17.50 30.65 -6.21
N SER A 247 17.69 29.34 -6.28
CA SER A 247 18.57 28.65 -7.23
C SER A 247 17.92 27.36 -7.77
N PRO A 248 16.84 27.44 -8.58
CA PRO A 248 16.15 26.25 -9.08
C PRO A 248 17.04 25.24 -9.80
N GLU A 249 16.98 23.98 -9.35
CA GLU A 249 17.53 22.81 -10.04
C GLU A 249 16.74 22.46 -11.32
N TYR A 250 15.73 23.26 -11.66
CA TYR A 250 14.88 23.12 -12.84
C TYR A 250 14.77 24.41 -13.66
N ILE A 251 14.78 24.25 -14.98
CA ILE A 251 14.46 25.28 -15.96
C ILE A 251 13.04 25.02 -16.47
N VAL A 252 12.23 26.08 -16.53
CA VAL A 252 10.87 26.04 -17.11
C VAL A 252 10.87 26.80 -18.44
N GLU A 253 10.40 26.13 -19.49
CA GLU A 253 10.20 26.68 -20.84
C GLU A 253 8.75 26.46 -21.28
N PHE A 254 8.26 27.30 -22.20
CA PHE A 254 6.89 27.23 -22.72
C PHE A 254 6.88 27.21 -24.25
N SER A 255 6.21 26.22 -24.83
CA SER A 255 5.67 26.38 -26.18
C SER A 255 4.44 27.28 -26.14
N LYS A 256 4.27 28.14 -27.15
CA LYS A 256 3.15 29.10 -27.21
C LYS A 256 1.94 28.57 -27.96
N GLN A 257 2.14 27.91 -29.10
CA GLN A 257 1.08 27.41 -29.97
C GLN A 257 1.60 26.19 -30.76
N PRO A 258 1.13 24.95 -30.46
CA PRO A 258 0.30 24.59 -29.31
C PRO A 258 1.00 24.93 -27.98
N PHE A 259 0.22 25.26 -26.95
CA PHE A 259 0.75 25.41 -25.59
C PHE A 259 1.33 24.09 -25.09
N GLY A 260 2.47 24.18 -24.40
CA GLY A 260 3.00 23.08 -23.60
C GLY A 260 4.09 23.57 -22.64
N LEU A 261 4.17 22.90 -21.49
CA LEU A 261 5.19 23.12 -20.47
C LEU A 261 6.38 22.18 -20.73
N ILE A 262 7.59 22.72 -20.66
CA ILE A 262 8.83 21.95 -20.73
C ILE A 262 9.60 22.19 -19.42
N VAL A 263 9.91 21.12 -18.70
CA VAL A 263 10.71 21.17 -17.46
C VAL A 263 12.00 20.40 -17.68
N LYS A 264 13.14 21.05 -17.47
CA LYS A 264 14.49 20.46 -17.63
C LYS A 264 15.26 20.51 -16.33
N ARG A 265 16.12 19.53 -16.08
CA ARG A 265 17.11 19.59 -14.98
C ARG A 265 18.20 20.61 -15.31
N SER A 266 18.40 21.61 -14.46
CA SER A 266 19.37 22.70 -14.66
C SER A 266 20.81 22.22 -14.83
N SER A 267 21.20 21.13 -14.15
CA SER A 267 22.58 20.63 -14.14
C SER A 267 22.98 19.80 -15.38
N THR A 268 22.02 19.17 -16.06
CA THR A 268 22.28 18.29 -17.22
C THR A 268 21.60 18.75 -18.51
N GLY A 269 20.62 19.64 -18.43
CA GLY A 269 19.75 20.02 -19.55
C GLY A 269 18.72 18.94 -19.94
N ALA A 270 18.68 17.80 -19.24
CA ALA A 270 17.76 16.69 -19.53
C ALA A 270 16.29 17.13 -19.38
N VAL A 271 15.46 16.78 -20.36
CA VAL A 271 14.02 17.06 -20.36
C VAL A 271 13.33 16.02 -19.47
N LEU A 272 12.80 16.47 -18.34
CA LEU A 272 12.07 15.64 -17.38
C LEU A 272 10.60 15.50 -17.81
N LEU A 273 10.02 16.65 -18.19
CA LEU A 273 8.65 16.81 -18.64
C LEU A 273 8.64 17.61 -19.95
N ASN A 274 7.87 17.19 -20.93
CA ASN A 274 7.49 18.02 -22.08
C ASN A 274 6.06 17.71 -22.51
N THR A 275 5.15 18.65 -22.28
CA THR A 275 3.73 18.50 -22.58
C THR A 275 3.33 18.96 -23.97
N THR A 276 4.26 19.30 -24.87
CA THR A 276 3.95 19.63 -26.28
C THR A 276 3.64 18.38 -27.13
N VAL A 277 3.77 17.19 -26.56
CA VAL A 277 3.71 15.90 -27.29
C VAL A 277 2.30 15.50 -27.71
N ALA A 278 1.27 16.02 -27.03
CA ALA A 278 -0.14 15.82 -27.37
C ALA A 278 -0.98 17.06 -27.00
N PRO A 279 -2.23 17.18 -27.48
CA PRO A 279 -3.08 18.31 -27.15
C PRO A 279 -3.54 18.31 -25.69
N LEU A 280 -3.52 19.50 -25.06
CA LEU A 280 -4.15 19.74 -23.76
C LEU A 280 -5.68 19.77 -23.94
N PHE A 281 -6.39 18.93 -23.20
CA PHE A 281 -7.84 19.01 -23.06
C PHE A 281 -8.20 19.53 -21.67
N TYR A 282 -9.20 20.41 -21.61
CA TYR A 282 -9.75 20.94 -20.37
C TYR A 282 -11.24 21.23 -20.57
N ALA A 283 -12.05 20.19 -20.43
CA ALA A 283 -13.50 20.25 -20.43
C ALA A 283 -14.03 19.90 -19.02
N ASP A 284 -15.26 20.31 -18.71
CA ASP A 284 -15.84 20.20 -17.36
C ASP A 284 -15.71 18.80 -16.74
N GLN A 285 -15.87 17.75 -17.56
CA GLN A 285 -15.76 16.35 -17.15
C GLN A 285 -14.68 15.56 -17.94
N PHE A 286 -13.67 16.23 -18.51
CA PHE A 286 -12.50 15.58 -19.13
C PHE A 286 -11.28 16.52 -19.19
N LEU A 287 -10.25 16.21 -18.39
CA LEU A 287 -8.94 16.86 -18.44
C LEU A 287 -7.92 15.84 -18.98
N GLN A 288 -7.12 16.23 -19.97
CA GLN A 288 -6.02 15.39 -20.49
C GLN A 288 -4.71 16.18 -20.55
N LEU A 289 -3.67 15.62 -19.95
CA LEU A 289 -2.30 16.13 -19.98
C LEU A 289 -1.34 14.98 -20.31
N SER A 290 -0.63 15.09 -21.44
CA SER A 290 0.41 14.14 -21.83
C SER A 290 1.81 14.73 -21.65
N THR A 291 2.82 13.87 -21.49
CA THR A 291 4.23 14.26 -21.46
C THR A 291 5.12 13.18 -22.08
N SER A 292 6.21 13.56 -22.73
CA SER A 292 7.35 12.62 -22.86
C SER A 292 7.98 12.38 -21.50
N LEU A 293 8.66 11.25 -21.32
CA LEU A 293 9.47 10.97 -20.14
C LEU A 293 10.94 10.86 -20.53
N GLN A 294 11.84 11.05 -19.57
CA GLN A 294 13.29 10.92 -19.79
C GLN A 294 13.74 9.48 -20.10
N SER A 295 12.92 8.48 -19.71
CA SER A 295 13.25 7.05 -19.75
C SER A 295 11.99 6.18 -19.70
N GLN A 296 12.18 4.86 -19.69
CA GLN A 296 11.13 3.86 -19.47
C GLN A 296 10.98 3.42 -18.00
N PHE A 297 11.81 3.94 -17.08
CA PHE A 297 11.86 3.46 -15.69
C PHE A 297 10.91 4.26 -14.79
N ILE A 298 9.72 3.70 -14.52
CA ILE A 298 8.62 4.37 -13.81
C ILE A 298 8.11 3.49 -12.67
N TYR A 299 7.87 4.11 -11.51
CA TYR A 299 7.40 3.46 -10.27
C TYR A 299 6.30 4.31 -9.61
N GLY A 300 5.53 3.72 -8.69
CA GLY A 300 4.41 4.41 -8.01
C GLY A 300 3.07 4.11 -8.66
N LEU A 301 2.23 5.14 -8.86
CA LEU A 301 0.93 5.10 -9.53
C LEU A 301 -0.10 4.10 -8.94
N GLY A 302 -0.04 3.84 -7.63
CA GLY A 302 -0.93 2.86 -6.98
C GLY A 302 -2.42 3.27 -6.91
N GLU A 303 -3.32 2.36 -6.53
CA GLU A 303 -3.07 0.96 -6.15
C GLU A 303 -3.46 -0.04 -7.25
N HIS A 304 -2.49 -0.88 -7.65
CA HIS A 304 -2.66 -1.96 -8.62
C HIS A 304 -1.78 -3.14 -8.27
N ARG A 305 -2.26 -4.36 -8.56
CA ARG A 305 -1.41 -5.55 -8.57
C ARG A 305 -0.54 -5.56 -9.83
N SER A 306 0.74 -5.21 -9.69
CA SER A 306 1.72 -5.08 -10.78
C SER A 306 3.12 -5.50 -10.33
N THR A 307 4.08 -5.51 -11.26
CA THR A 307 5.52 -5.48 -10.95
C THR A 307 5.90 -4.11 -10.39
N PHE A 308 7.00 -4.02 -9.61
CA PHE A 308 7.41 -2.73 -9.02
C PHE A 308 7.79 -1.69 -10.09
N LEU A 309 8.56 -2.12 -11.09
CA LEU A 309 8.79 -1.37 -12.32
C LEU A 309 7.58 -1.55 -13.24
N HIS A 310 6.97 -0.44 -13.68
CA HIS A 310 5.82 -0.48 -14.58
C HIS A 310 6.19 -0.85 -16.01
N ASP A 311 5.35 -1.66 -16.65
CA ASP A 311 5.38 -1.84 -18.11
C ASP A 311 4.90 -0.56 -18.80
N VAL A 312 5.64 -0.11 -19.81
CA VAL A 312 5.35 1.06 -20.64
C VAL A 312 4.74 0.72 -22.01
N HIS A 313 4.47 -0.56 -22.30
CA HIS A 313 3.95 -0.99 -23.61
C HIS A 313 2.41 -0.87 -23.69
N TRP A 314 1.90 0.36 -23.66
CA TRP A 314 0.47 0.71 -23.71
C TRP A 314 -0.33 0.29 -22.48
N ASN A 315 0.35 0.17 -21.34
CA ASN A 315 -0.26 -0.10 -20.05
C ASN A 315 -1.19 1.06 -19.64
N THR A 316 -2.30 0.75 -18.95
CA THR A 316 -3.23 1.75 -18.42
C THR A 316 -3.58 1.42 -16.98
N LEU A 317 -3.22 2.32 -16.08
CA LEU A 317 -3.40 2.23 -14.64
C LEU A 317 -4.59 3.12 -14.26
N THR A 318 -5.71 2.52 -13.85
CA THR A 318 -6.94 3.24 -13.50
C THR A 318 -6.99 3.53 -12.00
N MET A 319 -7.28 4.76 -11.60
CA MET A 319 -7.40 5.16 -10.19
C MET A 319 -8.85 5.55 -9.87
N TRP A 320 -9.47 4.76 -9.00
CA TRP A 320 -10.80 4.94 -8.39
C TRP A 320 -10.90 3.89 -7.28
N ALA A 321 -11.17 4.29 -6.03
CA ALA A 321 -11.09 3.38 -4.88
C ALA A 321 -12.09 2.22 -5.02
N ARG A 322 -11.63 0.98 -4.81
CA ARG A 322 -12.46 -0.19 -5.12
C ARG A 322 -12.19 -1.44 -4.30
N ASP A 323 -13.24 -1.88 -3.61
CA ASP A 323 -13.45 -3.26 -3.16
C ASP A 323 -13.43 -4.24 -4.35
N VAL A 324 -12.29 -4.90 -4.49
CA VAL A 324 -12.07 -6.13 -5.24
C VAL A 324 -10.82 -6.83 -4.67
N PRO A 325 -10.76 -8.17 -4.55
CA PRO A 325 -9.53 -8.87 -4.20
C PRO A 325 -8.37 -8.57 -5.18
N PRO A 326 -7.11 -8.48 -4.74
CA PRO A 326 -6.02 -7.94 -5.57
C PRO A 326 -5.77 -8.77 -6.84
N MET A 327 -6.00 -8.14 -8.00
CA MET A 327 -5.82 -8.76 -9.31
C MET A 327 -5.26 -7.77 -10.34
N GLU A 328 -4.54 -8.30 -11.32
CA GLU A 328 -3.90 -7.50 -12.37
C GLU A 328 -4.92 -6.74 -13.23
N GLN A 329 -4.53 -5.57 -13.75
CA GLN A 329 -5.34 -4.73 -14.65
C GLN A 329 -6.67 -4.21 -14.05
N THR A 330 -6.79 -4.15 -12.72
CA THR A 330 -7.94 -3.53 -12.03
C THR A 330 -7.49 -2.43 -11.07
N ASN A 331 -8.31 -1.39 -10.94
CA ASN A 331 -8.22 -0.42 -9.86
C ASN A 331 -8.55 -1.12 -8.52
N LEU A 332 -7.69 -0.94 -7.51
CA LEU A 332 -7.86 -1.51 -6.18
C LEU A 332 -8.28 -0.42 -5.17
N TYR A 333 -7.97 -0.60 -3.87
CA TYR A 333 -8.51 0.20 -2.78
C TYR A 333 -7.97 1.64 -2.75
N GLY A 334 -6.67 1.83 -3.01
CA GLY A 334 -6.01 3.14 -3.03
C GLY A 334 -5.98 3.85 -4.38
N ALA A 335 -5.90 5.18 -4.35
CA ALA A 335 -5.73 6.04 -5.53
C ALA A 335 -4.61 7.07 -5.33
N HIS A 336 -3.46 6.84 -5.94
CA HIS A 336 -2.22 7.58 -5.72
C HIS A 336 -1.61 8.11 -7.03
N PRO A 337 -2.04 9.30 -7.50
CA PRO A 337 -1.58 9.93 -8.74
C PRO A 337 -0.17 10.55 -8.64
N PHE A 338 0.80 9.78 -8.12
CA PHE A 338 2.22 10.11 -8.04
C PHE A 338 3.05 9.07 -8.80
N TYR A 339 4.06 9.51 -9.58
CA TYR A 339 5.10 8.63 -10.09
C TYR A 339 6.52 9.13 -9.75
N LEU A 340 7.41 8.16 -9.61
CA LEU A 340 8.86 8.30 -9.58
C LEU A 340 9.41 7.81 -10.93
N ALA A 341 10.30 8.59 -11.57
CA ALA A 341 10.95 8.21 -12.83
C ALA A 341 12.47 8.40 -12.75
N MET A 342 13.26 7.45 -13.29
CA MET A 342 14.72 7.41 -13.18
C MET A 342 15.42 7.34 -14.54
N ASP A 343 16.58 7.96 -14.71
CA ASP A 343 17.46 7.73 -15.87
C ASP A 343 18.49 6.62 -15.59
N ASP A 344 19.18 6.17 -16.64
CA ASP A 344 20.23 5.14 -16.61
C ASP A 344 21.52 5.62 -15.92
N GLY A 345 21.67 6.93 -15.69
CA GLY A 345 22.70 7.52 -14.83
C GLY A 345 22.33 7.50 -13.34
N GLY A 346 21.10 7.10 -12.99
CA GLY A 346 20.58 7.03 -11.63
C GLY A 346 19.93 8.31 -11.11
N ASN A 347 19.74 9.34 -11.94
CA ASN A 347 19.02 10.55 -11.51
C ASN A 347 17.51 10.33 -11.59
N ALA A 348 16.81 10.67 -10.53
CA ALA A 348 15.37 10.55 -10.40
C ALA A 348 14.67 11.91 -10.47
N HIS A 349 13.42 11.91 -10.94
CA HIS A 349 12.46 12.99 -10.69
C HIS A 349 11.11 12.39 -10.29
N GLY A 350 10.29 13.16 -9.60
CA GLY A 350 8.93 12.78 -9.23
C GLY A 350 7.89 13.71 -9.83
N PHE A 351 6.67 13.22 -10.00
CA PHE A 351 5.52 14.01 -10.45
C PHE A 351 4.29 13.60 -9.65
N PHE A 352 3.54 14.57 -9.12
CA PHE A 352 2.29 14.35 -8.38
C PHE A 352 1.18 15.21 -8.95
N LEU A 353 0.07 14.61 -9.40
CA LEU A 353 -1.15 15.31 -9.79
C LEU A 353 -2.14 15.33 -8.62
N LEU A 354 -2.37 16.49 -8.02
CA LEU A 354 -3.31 16.69 -6.91
C LEU A 354 -4.77 16.73 -7.43
N ASN A 355 -5.30 15.55 -7.76
CA ASN A 355 -6.65 15.35 -8.27
C ASN A 355 -7.22 14.02 -7.73
N SER A 356 -8.47 14.01 -7.24
CA SER A 356 -9.10 12.82 -6.62
C SER A 356 -10.28 12.23 -7.41
N ASN A 357 -10.62 12.82 -8.56
CA ASN A 357 -11.60 12.26 -9.48
C ASN A 357 -11.06 10.98 -10.14
N ALA A 358 -11.96 10.14 -10.65
CA ALA A 358 -11.55 8.94 -11.37
C ALA A 358 -10.65 9.29 -12.56
N MET A 359 -9.57 8.53 -12.75
CA MET A 359 -8.64 8.77 -13.85
C MET A 359 -8.02 7.50 -14.44
N ASP A 360 -7.64 7.58 -15.71
CA ASP A 360 -6.71 6.64 -16.35
C ASP A 360 -5.33 7.31 -16.47
N VAL A 361 -4.27 6.57 -16.14
CA VAL A 361 -2.87 6.93 -16.40
C VAL A 361 -2.32 5.95 -17.44
N ILE A 362 -2.04 6.44 -18.65
CA ILE A 362 -1.61 5.62 -19.79
C ILE A 362 -0.10 5.75 -19.94
N LEU A 363 0.62 4.64 -19.98
CA LEU A 363 2.06 4.55 -20.24
C LEU A 363 2.27 3.98 -21.65
N GLN A 364 3.04 4.68 -22.49
CA GLN A 364 3.32 4.27 -23.88
C GLN A 364 4.82 4.30 -24.18
N PRO A 365 5.33 3.47 -25.12
CA PRO A 365 6.76 3.18 -25.24
C PRO A 365 7.61 4.27 -25.91
N ALA A 366 7.05 5.47 -26.12
CA ALA A 366 7.72 6.65 -26.70
C ALA A 366 9.11 7.01 -26.13
N PRO A 367 9.39 6.97 -24.81
CA PRO A 367 8.47 6.82 -23.67
C PRO A 367 7.66 8.08 -23.38
N ALA A 368 6.39 7.90 -23.02
CA ALA A 368 5.48 8.97 -22.66
C ALA A 368 4.38 8.50 -21.71
N LEU A 369 3.76 9.45 -21.03
CA LEU A 369 2.66 9.25 -20.09
C LEU A 369 1.50 10.19 -20.44
N THR A 370 0.26 9.73 -20.31
CA THR A 370 -0.95 10.55 -20.45
C THR A 370 -1.88 10.38 -19.25
N TRP A 371 -2.17 11.49 -18.56
CA TRP A 371 -3.23 11.59 -17.56
C TRP A 371 -4.58 11.85 -18.25
N ARG A 372 -5.64 11.15 -17.83
CA ARG A 372 -7.04 11.43 -18.21
C ARG A 372 -7.95 11.37 -16.98
N THR A 373 -8.28 12.52 -16.41
CA THR A 373 -9.18 12.62 -15.24
C THR A 373 -10.54 13.22 -15.62
N ILE A 374 -11.60 12.78 -14.95
CA ILE A 374 -12.99 13.19 -15.24
C ILE A 374 -13.45 14.44 -14.48
N GLY A 375 -12.59 15.13 -13.73
CA GLY A 375 -13.01 16.31 -12.99
C GLY A 375 -11.87 17.10 -12.33
N GLY A 376 -12.27 18.01 -11.44
CA GLY A 376 -11.33 18.82 -10.65
C GLY A 376 -10.55 19.82 -11.49
N ILE A 377 -9.27 19.99 -11.16
CA ILE A 377 -8.29 20.81 -11.88
C ILE A 377 -7.00 20.05 -12.16
N LEU A 378 -6.09 20.63 -12.95
CA LEU A 378 -4.71 20.15 -13.10
C LEU A 378 -3.79 20.97 -12.17
N ASP A 379 -3.70 20.59 -10.90
CA ASP A 379 -2.70 21.08 -9.94
C ASP A 379 -1.63 19.98 -9.78
N PHE A 380 -0.40 20.24 -10.18
CA PHE A 380 0.66 19.23 -10.15
C PHE A 380 2.01 19.77 -9.69
N TYR A 381 2.79 18.87 -9.09
CA TYR A 381 4.14 19.13 -8.59
C TYR A 381 5.16 18.35 -9.40
N VAL A 382 6.36 18.92 -9.54
CA VAL A 382 7.55 18.22 -10.06
C VAL A 382 8.66 18.32 -9.01
N PHE A 383 9.20 17.17 -8.63
CA PHE A 383 10.23 17.00 -7.60
C PHE A 383 11.55 16.59 -8.27
N LEU A 384 12.65 17.26 -7.94
CA LEU A 384 13.88 17.15 -8.73
C LEU A 384 14.87 16.08 -8.27
N GLY A 385 14.73 15.53 -7.06
CA GLY A 385 15.70 14.56 -6.53
C GLY A 385 16.97 15.25 -6.00
N PRO A 386 18.18 14.93 -6.49
CA PRO A 386 18.48 14.22 -7.73
C PRO A 386 18.43 12.69 -7.65
N ASP A 387 18.48 12.08 -6.45
CA ASP A 387 18.38 10.63 -6.26
C ASP A 387 16.95 10.18 -5.89
N PRO A 388 16.62 8.87 -5.95
CA PRO A 388 15.29 8.35 -5.61
C PRO A 388 14.82 8.67 -4.19
N ALA A 389 15.70 8.66 -3.18
CA ALA A 389 15.31 8.95 -1.80
C ALA A 389 14.96 10.44 -1.63
N SER A 390 15.75 11.33 -2.22
CA SER A 390 15.46 12.77 -2.26
C SER A 390 14.13 13.09 -2.96
N VAL A 391 13.76 12.36 -4.02
CA VAL A 391 12.43 12.51 -4.66
C VAL A 391 11.30 12.14 -3.70
N ILE A 392 11.40 11.00 -2.99
CA ILE A 392 10.35 10.59 -2.06
C ILE A 392 10.25 11.57 -0.88
N ALA A 393 11.38 12.03 -0.33
CA ALA A 393 11.38 13.06 0.71
C ALA A 393 10.70 14.36 0.27
N GLN A 394 10.94 14.82 -0.97
CA GLN A 394 10.32 16.02 -1.55
C GLN A 394 8.82 15.87 -1.82
N TYR A 395 8.36 14.67 -2.16
CA TYR A 395 6.94 14.34 -2.28
C TYR A 395 6.26 14.29 -0.91
N VAL A 396 6.90 13.63 0.07
CA VAL A 396 6.41 13.51 1.45
C VAL A 396 6.35 14.86 2.16
N GLU A 397 7.25 15.81 1.86
CA GLU A 397 7.14 17.19 2.33
C GLU A 397 5.82 17.87 1.90
N VAL A 398 5.27 17.51 0.72
CA VAL A 398 4.01 18.06 0.21
C VAL A 398 2.79 17.36 0.79
N ILE A 399 2.81 16.03 0.88
CA ILE A 399 1.65 15.25 1.36
C ILE A 399 1.62 15.10 2.89
N GLY A 400 2.68 15.51 3.58
CA GLY A 400 2.84 15.36 5.03
C GLY A 400 3.58 14.06 5.41
N TYR A 401 4.45 14.17 6.40
CA TYR A 401 5.28 13.07 6.87
C TYR A 401 4.47 11.93 7.51
N PRO A 402 4.92 10.67 7.36
CA PRO A 402 4.38 9.54 8.10
C PRO A 402 4.31 9.81 9.60
N THR A 403 3.24 9.38 10.25
CA THR A 403 3.17 9.41 11.72
C THR A 403 4.11 8.35 12.31
N MET A 404 4.79 8.69 13.41
CA MET A 404 5.63 7.73 14.13
C MET A 404 4.75 6.62 14.71
N PRO A 405 5.02 5.33 14.45
CA PRO A 405 4.25 4.24 15.05
C PRO A 405 4.46 4.18 16.57
N ILE A 406 3.52 3.54 17.26
CA ILE A 406 3.66 3.07 18.64
C ILE A 406 4.45 1.75 18.64
N TYR A 407 5.32 1.48 19.64
CA TYR A 407 6.24 0.32 19.64
C TYR A 407 5.55 -1.00 19.24
N TRP A 408 4.43 -1.33 19.87
CA TRP A 408 3.71 -2.60 19.67
C TRP A 408 3.11 -2.75 18.26
N ALA A 409 2.92 -1.66 17.50
CA ALA A 409 2.45 -1.69 16.11
C ALA A 409 3.48 -2.29 15.14
N LEU A 410 4.71 -2.49 15.61
CA LEU A 410 5.77 -3.20 14.89
C LEU A 410 5.91 -4.66 15.33
N GLY A 411 5.12 -5.12 16.30
CA GLY A 411 5.12 -6.52 16.75
C GLY A 411 4.38 -7.44 15.78
N TYR A 412 4.09 -8.66 16.20
CA TYR A 412 3.28 -9.61 15.44
C TYR A 412 1.79 -9.47 15.77
N HIS A 413 0.98 -9.33 14.72
CA HIS A 413 -0.47 -9.20 14.77
C HIS A 413 -1.12 -10.50 14.26
N LEU A 414 -2.09 -11.05 15.01
CA LEU A 414 -2.89 -12.18 14.55
C LEU A 414 -4.39 -11.84 14.52
N CYS A 415 -5.02 -12.18 13.41
CA CYS A 415 -6.43 -12.02 13.13
C CYS A 415 -7.00 -13.24 12.37
N ARG A 416 -8.32 -13.36 12.31
CA ARG A 416 -9.07 -14.01 11.24
C ARG A 416 -10.50 -13.50 11.23
N TRP A 417 -11.17 -13.62 10.08
CA TRP A 417 -12.62 -13.66 10.03
C TRP A 417 -13.10 -15.01 10.58
N GLY A 418 -14.01 -14.99 11.55
CA GLY A 418 -14.62 -16.20 12.10
C GLY A 418 -13.82 -16.89 13.21
N TYR A 419 -13.38 -16.15 14.24
CA TYR A 419 -13.07 -16.79 15.53
C TYR A 419 -14.34 -17.31 16.23
N ASN A 420 -15.50 -16.78 15.87
CA ASN A 420 -16.87 -17.14 16.30
C ASN A 420 -17.21 -16.88 17.77
N THR A 421 -16.24 -16.83 18.69
CA THR A 421 -16.44 -16.44 20.10
C THR A 421 -15.19 -15.78 20.70
N SER A 422 -15.37 -14.98 21.74
CA SER A 422 -14.26 -14.46 22.56
C SER A 422 -13.46 -15.60 23.20
N ASN A 423 -14.12 -16.66 23.66
CA ASN A 423 -13.44 -17.82 24.24
C ASN A 423 -12.55 -18.56 23.22
N ALA A 424 -13.01 -18.79 22.00
CA ALA A 424 -12.19 -19.42 20.95
C ALA A 424 -11.01 -18.52 20.54
N THR A 425 -11.21 -17.20 20.49
CA THR A 425 -10.12 -16.22 20.32
C THR A 425 -9.08 -16.37 21.44
N TRP A 426 -9.53 -16.50 22.70
CA TRP A 426 -8.67 -16.63 23.88
C TRP A 426 -7.85 -17.94 23.89
N GLU A 427 -8.43 -19.07 23.48
CA GLU A 427 -7.68 -20.34 23.37
C GLU A 427 -6.59 -20.29 22.29
N VAL A 428 -6.81 -19.55 21.19
CA VAL A 428 -5.74 -19.32 20.19
C VAL A 428 -4.60 -18.51 20.80
N VAL A 429 -4.89 -17.39 21.50
CA VAL A 429 -3.89 -16.57 22.22
C VAL A 429 -3.10 -17.41 23.23
N LYS A 430 -3.77 -18.23 24.05
CA LYS A 430 -3.11 -19.16 24.99
C LYS A 430 -2.17 -20.12 24.26
N SER A 431 -2.61 -20.74 23.16
CA SER A 431 -1.78 -21.68 22.39
C SER A 431 -0.47 -21.06 21.89
N LEU A 432 -0.50 -19.77 21.51
CA LEU A 432 0.68 -19.00 21.10
C LEU A 432 1.61 -18.77 22.29
N ARG A 433 1.09 -18.28 23.43
CA ARG A 433 1.87 -18.10 24.67
C ARG A 433 2.51 -19.41 25.13
N ASP A 434 1.76 -20.51 25.17
CA ASP A 434 2.23 -21.85 25.56
C ASP A 434 3.30 -22.41 24.61
N SER A 435 3.22 -22.07 23.32
CA SER A 435 4.25 -22.40 22.33
C SER A 435 5.42 -21.40 22.30
N GLY A 436 5.32 -20.31 23.07
CA GLY A 436 6.22 -19.16 23.04
C GLY A 436 6.35 -18.53 21.65
N ILE A 437 5.25 -18.38 20.91
CA ILE A 437 5.20 -17.59 19.67
C ILE A 437 5.03 -16.11 20.07
N PRO A 438 5.87 -15.18 19.57
CA PRO A 438 5.65 -13.75 19.81
C PRO A 438 4.34 -13.25 19.22
N GLN A 439 3.63 -12.41 19.96
CA GLN A 439 2.41 -11.73 19.53
C GLN A 439 2.22 -10.48 20.40
N ASP A 440 2.24 -9.30 19.79
CA ASP A 440 1.88 -8.06 20.50
C ASP A 440 0.38 -7.79 20.42
N VAL A 441 -0.30 -8.20 19.35
CA VAL A 441 -1.70 -7.80 19.11
C VAL A 441 -2.61 -8.97 18.71
N GLN A 442 -3.73 -9.10 19.42
CA GLN A 442 -4.86 -9.94 19.02
C GLN A 442 -5.95 -9.08 18.38
N TRP A 443 -6.54 -9.59 17.30
CA TRP A 443 -7.56 -8.90 16.54
C TRP A 443 -8.86 -9.71 16.50
N ASN A 444 -9.99 -9.03 16.40
CA ASN A 444 -11.24 -9.65 15.93
C ASN A 444 -11.85 -8.89 14.75
N ASP A 445 -12.38 -9.67 13.82
CA ASP A 445 -13.17 -9.27 12.66
C ASP A 445 -14.66 -9.12 13.06
N ILE A 446 -15.55 -8.84 12.11
CA ILE A 446 -16.98 -8.53 12.30
C ILE A 446 -17.76 -9.59 13.09
N ASP A 447 -17.21 -10.79 13.28
CA ASP A 447 -17.82 -11.83 14.12
C ASP A 447 -17.91 -11.46 15.62
N TYR A 448 -17.19 -10.42 16.09
CA TYR A 448 -17.37 -9.91 17.47
C TYR A 448 -18.69 -9.15 17.67
N MET A 449 -19.22 -8.52 16.62
CA MET A 449 -20.35 -7.59 16.68
C MET A 449 -21.69 -8.31 16.88
N ASP A 450 -22.68 -7.65 17.50
CA ASP A 450 -24.07 -8.13 17.46
C ASP A 450 -24.63 -7.85 16.05
N GLN A 451 -24.89 -8.90 15.27
CA GLN A 451 -25.46 -8.80 13.91
C GLN A 451 -24.68 -7.88 12.96
N PHE A 452 -23.34 -7.83 13.09
CA PHE A 452 -22.44 -6.96 12.31
C PHE A 452 -22.71 -5.46 12.52
N LEU A 453 -23.26 -5.09 13.68
CA LEU A 453 -23.52 -3.70 14.05
C LEU A 453 -22.28 -3.06 14.69
N ASP A 454 -21.74 -2.05 14.02
CA ASP A 454 -20.68 -1.17 14.51
C ASP A 454 -21.01 -0.62 15.92
N PHE A 455 -20.00 -0.53 16.80
CA PHE A 455 -20.11 -0.16 18.22
C PHE A 455 -20.94 -1.11 19.12
N THR A 456 -21.12 -2.37 18.73
CA THR A 456 -21.76 -3.43 19.54
C THR A 456 -20.84 -4.65 19.74
N PHE A 457 -21.23 -5.59 20.60
CA PHE A 457 -20.66 -6.95 20.59
C PHE A 457 -21.76 -7.99 20.93
N ASP A 458 -21.68 -9.19 20.35
CA ASP A 458 -22.64 -10.27 20.62
C ASP A 458 -22.51 -10.72 22.10
N SER A 459 -23.48 -10.34 22.92
CA SER A 459 -23.49 -10.63 24.36
C SER A 459 -23.48 -12.13 24.73
N LYS A 460 -23.72 -13.04 23.78
CA LYS A 460 -23.70 -14.50 23.99
C LYS A 460 -22.39 -15.13 23.49
N LYS A 461 -21.89 -14.71 22.32
CA LYS A 461 -20.65 -15.24 21.72
C LYS A 461 -19.38 -14.53 22.22
N PHE A 462 -19.50 -13.23 22.46
CA PHE A 462 -18.41 -12.31 22.84
C PHE A 462 -18.65 -11.67 24.22
N GLY A 463 -19.53 -12.27 25.04
CA GLY A 463 -19.80 -11.80 26.41
C GLY A 463 -18.58 -11.76 27.34
N THR A 464 -17.51 -12.51 27.04
CA THR A 464 -16.22 -12.48 27.75
C THR A 464 -15.14 -11.65 27.04
N LEU A 465 -15.48 -10.90 25.98
CA LEU A 465 -14.53 -10.05 25.26
C LEU A 465 -13.84 -9.01 26.17
N PRO A 466 -14.52 -8.31 27.11
CA PRO A 466 -13.85 -7.38 28.02
C PRO A 466 -12.81 -8.07 28.94
N ASP A 467 -13.06 -9.33 29.34
CA ASP A 467 -12.13 -10.12 30.15
C ASP A 467 -10.93 -10.62 29.32
N LEU A 468 -11.14 -10.99 28.05
CA LEU A 468 -10.06 -11.29 27.09
C LEU A 468 -9.16 -10.07 26.86
N VAL A 469 -9.72 -8.88 26.62
CA VAL A 469 -8.92 -7.66 26.42
C VAL A 469 -8.11 -7.32 27.67
N LYS A 470 -8.71 -7.46 28.85
CA LYS A 470 -8.01 -7.31 30.14
C LYS A 470 -6.89 -8.34 30.34
N ASP A 471 -7.06 -9.57 29.85
CA ASP A 471 -6.01 -10.60 29.89
C ASP A 471 -4.88 -10.32 28.89
N LEU A 472 -5.18 -9.79 27.70
CA LEU A 472 -4.19 -9.30 26.75
C LEU A 472 -3.34 -8.20 27.40
N HIS A 473 -3.98 -7.17 27.96
CA HIS A 473 -3.31 -6.08 28.68
C HIS A 473 -2.47 -6.56 29.87
N ALA A 474 -2.93 -7.60 30.59
CA ALA A 474 -2.19 -8.19 31.72
C ALA A 474 -0.94 -9.00 31.31
N HIS A 475 -0.76 -9.29 30.01
CA HIS A 475 0.40 -9.98 29.44
C HIS A 475 1.19 -9.08 28.45
N ASP A 476 1.09 -7.75 28.62
CA ASP A 476 1.69 -6.72 27.77
C ASP A 476 1.27 -6.77 26.29
N GLN A 477 0.20 -7.49 25.94
CA GLN A 477 -0.40 -7.52 24.60
C GLN A 477 -1.46 -6.42 24.44
N ARG A 478 -2.00 -6.27 23.22
CA ARG A 478 -2.98 -5.25 22.82
C ARG A 478 -4.14 -5.85 22.03
N TYR A 479 -5.24 -5.12 21.94
CA TYR A 479 -6.44 -5.51 21.20
C TYR A 479 -6.80 -4.49 20.11
N VAL A 480 -7.05 -4.98 18.90
CA VAL A 480 -7.53 -4.20 17.75
C VAL A 480 -8.82 -4.84 17.21
N MET A 481 -9.74 -4.01 16.74
CA MET A 481 -11.04 -4.44 16.20
C MET A 481 -11.28 -3.80 14.83
N ILE A 482 -12.01 -4.51 13.97
CA ILE A 482 -12.56 -3.93 12.74
C ILE A 482 -13.72 -2.97 13.06
N LEU A 483 -13.89 -1.93 12.25
CA LEU A 483 -15.10 -1.11 12.13
C LEU A 483 -15.43 -0.91 10.65
N ASP A 484 -16.72 -0.83 10.34
CA ASP A 484 -17.25 -0.58 9.00
C ASP A 484 -17.95 0.79 8.92
N PRO A 485 -17.71 1.63 7.89
CA PRO A 485 -18.49 2.85 7.68
C PRO A 485 -19.98 2.58 7.36
N GLY A 486 -20.38 1.33 7.14
CA GLY A 486 -21.76 0.93 6.83
C GLY A 486 -22.67 0.91 8.06
N ILE A 487 -23.10 2.06 8.56
CA ILE A 487 -23.95 2.17 9.76
C ILE A 487 -25.38 1.67 9.47
N SER A 488 -25.83 0.63 10.18
CA SER A 488 -27.12 -0.03 9.92
C SER A 488 -28.32 0.91 10.07
N SER A 489 -29.10 1.05 9.00
CA SER A 489 -30.25 1.94 8.91
C SER A 489 -31.60 1.23 9.12
N SER A 490 -31.58 -0.08 9.36
CA SER A 490 -32.78 -0.94 9.45
C SER A 490 -33.18 -1.35 10.87
N GLN A 491 -32.51 -0.81 11.88
CA GLN A 491 -32.82 -1.09 13.29
C GLN A 491 -34.08 -0.35 13.76
N VAL A 492 -34.64 -0.77 14.89
CA VAL A 492 -35.80 -0.08 15.48
C VAL A 492 -35.35 1.28 16.03
N ALA A 493 -36.09 2.34 15.72
CA ALA A 493 -35.74 3.69 16.17
C ALA A 493 -35.58 3.75 17.71
N GLY A 494 -34.44 4.24 18.18
CA GLY A 494 -34.04 4.26 19.58
C GLY A 494 -33.34 2.99 20.08
N SER A 495 -33.17 1.95 19.26
CA SER A 495 -32.44 0.73 19.63
C SER A 495 -30.99 0.67 19.14
N TYR A 496 -30.55 1.60 18.28
CA TYR A 496 -29.19 1.59 17.71
C TYR A 496 -28.63 3.01 17.62
N TRP A 497 -28.04 3.45 18.74
CA TRP A 497 -27.64 4.84 18.95
C TRP A 497 -26.69 5.45 17.91
N PRO A 498 -25.76 4.72 17.22
CA PRO A 498 -24.90 5.35 16.22
C PRO A 498 -25.73 5.90 15.05
N TYR A 499 -26.75 5.15 14.62
CA TYR A 499 -27.69 5.58 13.59
C TYR A 499 -28.67 6.64 14.11
N ASP A 500 -29.29 6.42 15.28
CA ASP A 500 -30.26 7.36 15.85
C ASP A 500 -29.66 8.76 16.10
N ASP A 501 -28.43 8.83 16.65
CA ASP A 501 -27.74 10.10 16.90
C ASP A 501 -27.05 10.66 15.65
N GLY A 502 -26.64 9.79 14.71
CA GLY A 502 -26.13 10.20 13.40
C GLY A 502 -27.19 10.91 12.56
N LEU A 503 -28.43 10.39 12.53
CA LEU A 503 -29.57 11.08 11.92
C LEU A 503 -29.86 12.43 12.60
N LYS A 504 -29.75 12.50 13.93
CA LYS A 504 -29.99 13.72 14.72
C LYS A 504 -28.92 14.80 14.50
N ARG A 505 -27.68 14.40 14.22
CA ARG A 505 -26.55 15.30 13.88
C ARG A 505 -26.38 15.55 12.38
N ASP A 506 -27.19 14.88 11.55
CA ASP A 506 -27.19 14.93 10.08
C ASP A 506 -25.93 14.40 9.36
N VAL A 507 -25.13 13.56 10.02
CA VAL A 507 -23.77 13.14 9.60
C VAL A 507 -23.69 12.21 8.38
N PHE A 508 -24.82 11.79 7.81
CA PHE A 508 -24.84 10.80 6.73
C PHE A 508 -24.92 11.44 5.34
N ILE A 509 -24.18 10.86 4.38
CA ILE A 509 -24.21 11.20 2.95
C ILE A 509 -25.66 11.26 2.44
N LYS A 510 -25.98 12.27 1.61
CA LYS A 510 -27.31 12.43 1.00
C LYS A 510 -27.35 11.92 -0.44
N ASP A 511 -28.53 11.50 -0.88
CA ASP A 511 -28.84 11.32 -2.30
C ASP A 511 -29.06 12.67 -3.01
N ALA A 512 -29.34 12.63 -4.31
CA ALA A 512 -29.55 13.84 -5.12
C ALA A 512 -30.82 14.62 -4.73
N GLU A 513 -31.74 14.02 -3.96
CA GLU A 513 -32.94 14.65 -3.43
C GLU A 513 -32.78 15.14 -1.97
N GLY A 514 -31.57 15.06 -1.40
CA GLY A 514 -31.26 15.53 -0.06
C GLY A 514 -31.68 14.59 1.08
N ARG A 515 -32.06 13.35 0.79
CA ARG A 515 -32.40 12.32 1.80
C ARG A 515 -31.15 11.51 2.12
N THR A 516 -31.06 10.91 3.31
CA THR A 516 -29.94 10.00 3.63
C THR A 516 -29.84 8.86 2.62
N LEU A 517 -28.66 8.70 1.99
CA LEU A 517 -28.40 7.63 1.03
C LEU A 517 -28.30 6.29 1.76
N ILE A 518 -29.09 5.31 1.32
CA ILE A 518 -29.10 3.95 1.88
C ILE A 518 -28.54 2.96 0.86
N GLY A 519 -27.40 2.35 1.18
CA GLY A 519 -26.80 1.22 0.46
C GLY A 519 -26.96 -0.09 1.24
N LYS A 520 -25.96 -0.99 1.12
CA LYS A 520 -25.95 -2.26 1.83
C LYS A 520 -24.52 -2.75 2.12
N VAL A 521 -24.21 -3.15 3.34
CA VAL A 521 -22.97 -3.87 3.72
C VAL A 521 -23.33 -5.04 4.66
N TRP A 522 -22.45 -5.45 5.58
CA TRP A 522 -22.60 -6.61 6.46
C TRP A 522 -23.88 -6.62 7.33
N PRO A 523 -24.26 -5.54 8.06
CA PRO A 523 -25.49 -5.52 8.86
C PRO A 523 -26.79 -5.32 8.06
N GLY A 524 -26.76 -5.52 6.74
CA GLY A 524 -27.91 -5.29 5.87
C GLY A 524 -27.92 -3.87 5.31
N LEU A 525 -29.04 -3.16 5.43
CA LEU A 525 -29.18 -1.81 4.86
C LEU A 525 -28.40 -0.79 5.71
N THR A 526 -27.67 0.10 5.04
CA THR A 526 -26.69 0.99 5.69
C THR A 526 -26.77 2.42 5.18
N ALA A 527 -26.57 3.38 6.08
CA ALA A 527 -26.21 4.75 5.74
C ALA A 527 -24.69 4.94 5.89
N TYR A 528 -24.10 5.82 5.10
CA TYR A 528 -22.66 6.09 5.09
C TYR A 528 -22.38 7.44 5.75
N PRO A 529 -21.52 7.53 6.79
CA PRO A 529 -21.06 8.79 7.36
C PRO A 529 -20.34 9.64 6.32
N ASP A 530 -20.46 10.96 6.43
CA ASP A 530 -19.74 11.94 5.64
C ASP A 530 -18.54 12.46 6.44
N PHE A 531 -17.41 11.78 6.30
CA PHE A 531 -16.16 12.17 6.97
C PHE A 531 -15.55 13.47 6.42
N SER A 532 -16.18 14.15 5.44
CA SER A 532 -15.78 15.51 5.03
C SER A 532 -16.37 16.63 5.91
N ASP A 533 -17.19 16.28 6.91
CA ASP A 533 -17.73 17.21 7.91
C ASP A 533 -17.12 16.99 9.30
N ASP A 534 -16.61 18.03 9.95
CA ASP A 534 -16.07 17.96 11.32
C ASP A 534 -17.13 17.50 12.34
N VAL A 535 -18.43 17.72 12.06
CA VAL A 535 -19.54 17.21 12.88
C VAL A 535 -19.56 15.67 12.90
N THR A 536 -19.19 15.02 11.80
CA THR A 536 -19.03 13.57 11.71
C THR A 536 -17.82 13.09 12.51
N HIS A 537 -16.73 13.87 12.58
CA HIS A 537 -15.54 13.51 13.36
C HIS A 537 -15.85 13.47 14.86
N GLU A 538 -16.63 14.43 15.38
CA GLU A 538 -17.10 14.42 16.77
C GLU A 538 -18.11 13.29 17.05
N TRP A 539 -19.02 13.00 16.11
CA TRP A 539 -19.93 11.84 16.21
C TRP A 539 -19.16 10.50 16.22
N TRP A 540 -18.11 10.36 15.41
CA TRP A 540 -17.26 9.18 15.37
C TRP A 540 -16.50 9.00 16.68
N TYR A 541 -15.90 10.07 17.20
CA TYR A 541 -15.27 10.11 18.52
C TYR A 541 -16.24 9.70 19.65
N ASP A 542 -17.45 10.25 19.69
CA ASP A 542 -18.43 9.95 20.76
C ASP A 542 -18.84 8.47 20.76
N ASN A 543 -18.99 7.85 19.58
CA ASN A 543 -19.31 6.43 19.45
C ASN A 543 -18.12 5.54 19.83
N LEU A 544 -16.91 5.88 19.37
CA LEU A 544 -15.67 5.21 19.75
C LEU A 544 -15.44 5.25 21.26
N GLN A 545 -15.56 6.43 21.90
CA GLN A 545 -15.40 6.59 23.35
C GLN A 545 -16.43 5.73 24.11
N ARG A 546 -17.70 5.78 23.72
CA ARG A 546 -18.78 4.98 24.34
C ARG A 546 -18.61 3.46 24.12
N PHE A 547 -17.87 3.02 23.11
CA PHE A 547 -17.51 1.61 22.95
C PHE A 547 -16.27 1.24 23.78
N HIS A 548 -15.27 2.13 23.83
CA HIS A 548 -14.05 1.96 24.62
C HIS A 548 -14.34 1.80 26.13
N GLU A 549 -15.38 2.47 26.65
CA GLU A 549 -15.91 2.27 28.01
C GLU A 549 -16.35 0.83 28.33
N LYS A 550 -16.59 -0.01 27.30
CA LYS A 550 -17.03 -1.41 27.44
C LYS A 550 -15.92 -2.41 27.08
N VAL A 551 -15.16 -2.10 26.04
CA VAL A 551 -14.08 -2.91 25.48
C VAL A 551 -12.91 -1.97 25.22
N PRO A 552 -11.87 -1.91 26.08
CA PRO A 552 -10.79 -0.94 25.96
C PRO A 552 -9.80 -1.34 24.86
N PHE A 553 -10.15 -1.05 23.61
CA PHE A 553 -9.32 -1.31 22.43
C PHE A 553 -8.15 -0.32 22.32
N ASP A 554 -7.00 -0.80 21.84
CA ASP A 554 -5.76 -0.03 21.74
C ASP A 554 -5.58 0.64 20.37
N GLY A 555 -6.31 0.17 19.36
CA GLY A 555 -6.26 0.68 17.98
C GLY A 555 -7.40 0.18 17.12
N LEU A 556 -7.47 0.69 15.89
CA LEU A 556 -8.58 0.49 14.96
C LEU A 556 -8.11 -0.11 13.63
N TRP A 557 -8.89 -1.06 13.14
CA TRP A 557 -8.89 -1.48 11.74
C TRP A 557 -10.15 -0.89 11.10
N ILE A 558 -9.97 -0.02 10.10
CA ILE A 558 -11.08 0.55 9.34
C ILE A 558 -11.09 -0.09 7.95
N ASP A 559 -12.20 -0.72 7.60
CA ASP A 559 -12.35 -1.51 6.38
C ASP A 559 -13.56 -1.04 5.55
N MET A 560 -13.74 -1.60 4.35
CA MET A 560 -14.91 -1.33 3.50
C MET A 560 -15.07 0.16 3.14
N ASN A 561 -13.97 0.92 3.18
CA ASN A 561 -13.95 2.39 3.22
C ASN A 561 -13.52 3.06 1.91
N GLU A 562 -13.75 2.39 0.78
CA GLU A 562 -13.66 2.99 -0.55
C GLU A 562 -14.68 4.11 -0.87
N PRO A 563 -15.94 4.15 -0.35
CA PRO A 563 -16.66 3.17 0.45
C PRO A 563 -17.20 1.99 -0.38
N SER A 564 -17.17 0.79 0.18
CA SER A 564 -17.79 -0.40 -0.40
C SER A 564 -19.32 -0.40 -0.24
N ASN A 565 -20.00 -0.95 -1.24
CA ASN A 565 -21.43 -1.16 -1.25
C ASN A 565 -21.76 -2.48 -1.96
N PHE A 566 -22.61 -3.31 -1.35
CA PHE A 566 -23.12 -4.55 -1.96
C PHE A 566 -24.25 -4.30 -2.98
N LEU A 567 -24.54 -3.02 -3.26
CA LEU A 567 -25.39 -2.52 -4.35
C LEU A 567 -24.57 -1.59 -5.24
N ASP A 568 -24.90 -1.48 -6.52
CA ASP A 568 -24.35 -0.45 -7.39
C ASP A 568 -25.10 0.88 -7.14
N GLY A 569 -24.57 1.70 -6.24
CA GLY A 569 -25.09 3.03 -5.93
C GLY A 569 -25.96 3.13 -4.69
N SER A 570 -27.23 2.73 -4.75
CA SER A 570 -28.14 2.77 -3.59
C SER A 570 -29.32 1.79 -3.74
N THR A 571 -30.09 1.63 -2.66
CA THR A 571 -31.38 0.92 -2.66
C THR A 571 -32.41 1.44 -3.68
N ASN A 572 -32.28 2.69 -4.11
CA ASN A 572 -33.11 3.32 -5.16
C ASN A 572 -32.41 3.40 -6.53
N GLY A 573 -31.21 2.81 -6.68
CA GLY A 573 -30.31 3.08 -7.80
C GLY A 573 -29.69 4.50 -7.72
N CYS A 574 -29.36 5.09 -8.87
CA CYS A 574 -28.85 6.46 -8.98
C CYS A 574 -29.55 7.22 -10.12
N PRO A 575 -29.67 8.56 -10.05
CA PRO A 575 -30.32 9.36 -11.09
C PRO A 575 -29.52 9.38 -12.38
N SER A 576 -30.18 9.25 -13.54
CA SER A 576 -29.51 9.29 -14.84
C SER A 576 -29.10 10.72 -15.23
N ASN A 577 -27.84 11.06 -14.97
CA ASN A 577 -27.21 12.32 -15.39
C ASN A 577 -25.72 12.09 -15.72
N SER A 578 -24.98 13.17 -16.01
CA SER A 578 -23.59 13.11 -16.45
C SER A 578 -22.56 12.87 -15.35
N LEU A 579 -22.91 12.98 -14.06
CA LEU A 579 -22.01 12.53 -12.98
C LEU A 579 -22.08 10.99 -12.84
N GLU A 580 -23.27 10.40 -12.98
CA GLU A 580 -23.43 8.93 -13.00
C GLU A 580 -22.97 8.28 -14.31
N ASN A 581 -22.94 9.03 -15.41
CA ASN A 581 -22.61 8.56 -16.75
C ASN A 581 -21.80 9.66 -17.48
N PRO A 582 -20.52 9.87 -17.11
CA PRO A 582 -19.68 10.92 -17.68
C PRO A 582 -19.40 10.71 -19.18
N PRO A 583 -18.99 11.77 -19.91
CA PRO A 583 -18.67 11.67 -21.34
C PRO A 583 -17.41 10.83 -21.62
N TYR A 584 -16.58 10.61 -20.60
CA TYR A 584 -15.49 9.63 -20.57
C TYR A 584 -15.55 8.87 -19.25
N THR A 585 -15.44 7.53 -19.31
CA THR A 585 -15.33 6.68 -18.12
C THR A 585 -13.97 5.99 -18.15
N PRO A 586 -13.11 6.18 -17.11
CA PRO A 586 -11.87 5.44 -16.93
C PRO A 586 -12.07 3.92 -16.85
N GLY A 587 -10.98 3.16 -16.77
CA GLY A 587 -10.96 1.68 -16.84
C GLY A 587 -11.57 0.89 -15.70
N ILE A 588 -12.44 1.52 -14.89
CA ILE A 588 -12.99 1.00 -13.64
C ILE A 588 -13.63 -0.37 -13.84
N LEU A 589 -13.35 -1.29 -12.92
CA LEU A 589 -13.92 -2.64 -12.93
C LEU A 589 -15.46 -2.62 -12.91
N GLY A 590 -16.08 -3.05 -14.00
CA GLY A 590 -17.53 -3.00 -14.22
C GLY A 590 -18.01 -1.83 -15.09
N GLY A 591 -17.16 -0.84 -15.37
CA GLY A 591 -17.43 0.24 -16.33
C GLY A 591 -18.41 1.33 -15.87
N LEU A 592 -18.74 1.38 -14.58
CA LEU A 592 -19.62 2.37 -13.96
C LEU A 592 -18.97 2.92 -12.69
N LEU A 593 -19.06 4.24 -12.43
CA LEU A 593 -18.45 4.84 -11.23
C LEU A 593 -19.02 4.27 -9.93
N ARG A 594 -20.35 4.11 -9.88
CA ARG A 594 -21.12 3.54 -8.76
C ARG A 594 -20.95 2.02 -8.56
N ALA A 595 -20.16 1.33 -9.39
CA ALA A 595 -20.03 -0.12 -9.29
C ALA A 595 -19.36 -0.52 -7.97
N LYS A 596 -20.04 -1.32 -7.14
CA LYS A 596 -19.58 -1.72 -5.78
C LYS A 596 -19.36 -0.54 -4.80
N THR A 597 -19.94 0.65 -5.05
CA THR A 597 -19.83 1.83 -4.18
C THR A 597 -21.14 2.64 -4.17
N VAL A 598 -21.16 3.86 -3.62
CA VAL A 598 -22.35 4.73 -3.59
C VAL A 598 -22.51 5.55 -4.87
N CYS A 599 -23.65 6.23 -5.04
CA CYS A 599 -23.89 7.08 -6.22
C CYS A 599 -22.84 8.20 -6.29
N ALA A 600 -22.25 8.43 -7.47
CA ALA A 600 -21.35 9.56 -7.71
C ALA A 600 -22.06 10.93 -7.55
N THR A 601 -23.38 10.97 -7.75
CA THR A 601 -24.20 12.18 -7.48
C THR A 601 -24.51 12.41 -6.00
N ALA A 602 -24.11 11.51 -5.10
CA ALA A 602 -24.38 11.66 -3.68
C ALA A 602 -23.68 12.89 -3.11
N GLN A 603 -24.33 13.58 -2.17
CA GLN A 603 -23.87 14.85 -1.63
C GLN A 603 -23.12 14.60 -0.31
N GLN A 604 -21.89 15.12 -0.25
CA GLN A 604 -21.11 15.31 0.97
C GLN A 604 -20.88 16.81 1.20
N LYS A 605 -20.54 17.20 2.43
CA LYS A 605 -20.37 18.56 2.92
C LYS A 605 -19.40 19.38 2.07
N GLN A 606 -18.30 18.75 1.64
CA GLN A 606 -17.26 19.39 0.84
C GLN A 606 -17.54 19.37 -0.67
N SER A 607 -18.17 18.30 -1.20
CA SER A 607 -18.55 18.20 -2.62
C SER A 607 -19.42 16.97 -2.91
N VAL A 608 -19.83 16.78 -4.17
CA VAL A 608 -20.42 15.51 -4.64
C VAL A 608 -19.40 14.37 -4.57
N HIS A 609 -19.89 13.14 -4.36
CA HIS A 609 -19.08 11.93 -4.24
C HIS A 609 -18.21 11.67 -5.48
N TYR A 610 -18.66 12.07 -6.67
CA TYR A 610 -17.86 12.12 -7.91
C TYR A 610 -16.46 12.75 -7.77
N ASN A 611 -16.30 13.72 -6.86
CA ASN A 611 -15.04 14.39 -6.52
C ASN A 611 -14.36 13.79 -5.28
N MET A 612 -15.17 13.37 -4.30
CA MET A 612 -14.74 13.03 -2.94
C MET A 612 -14.54 11.52 -2.70
N HIS A 613 -14.97 10.65 -3.61
CA HIS A 613 -14.96 9.19 -3.47
C HIS A 613 -13.60 8.65 -3.02
N SER A 614 -12.55 8.88 -3.83
CA SER A 614 -11.18 8.42 -3.55
C SER A 614 -10.54 9.07 -2.31
N LEU A 615 -11.24 9.95 -1.59
CA LEU A 615 -10.80 10.55 -0.32
C LEU A 615 -11.49 9.94 0.90
N TYR A 616 -12.44 9.00 0.73
CA TYR A 616 -13.28 8.51 1.83
C TYR A 616 -12.47 7.88 2.97
N GLY A 617 -11.67 6.86 2.68
CA GLY A 617 -10.78 6.22 3.66
C GLY A 617 -9.67 7.14 4.22
N LEU A 618 -9.28 8.21 3.52
CA LEU A 618 -8.38 9.23 4.06
C LEU A 618 -9.08 10.07 5.14
N MET A 619 -10.31 10.49 4.87
CA MET A 619 -11.09 11.32 5.78
C MET A 619 -11.54 10.52 7.02
N GLU A 620 -11.90 9.25 6.84
CA GLU A 620 -12.17 8.31 7.95
C GLU A 620 -10.91 8.01 8.78
N ALA A 621 -9.76 7.79 8.14
CA ALA A 621 -8.49 7.59 8.86
C ALA A 621 -8.13 8.82 9.69
N LYS A 622 -8.28 10.03 9.14
CA LYS A 622 -8.10 11.30 9.84
C LYS A 622 -9.04 11.40 11.07
N ALA A 623 -10.32 11.06 10.91
CA ALA A 623 -11.29 11.05 12.02
C ALA A 623 -10.90 10.02 13.10
N SER A 624 -10.57 8.80 12.69
CA SER A 624 -10.22 7.67 13.56
C SER A 624 -8.93 7.90 14.35
N ALA A 625 -7.88 8.41 13.70
CA ALA A 625 -6.61 8.75 14.35
C ALA A 625 -6.77 9.90 15.34
N SER A 626 -7.58 10.91 14.99
CA SER A 626 -7.89 12.05 15.87
C SER A 626 -8.72 11.60 17.09
N ALA A 627 -9.66 10.69 16.91
CA ALA A 627 -10.44 10.10 17.98
C ALA A 627 -9.57 9.24 18.91
N LEU A 628 -8.71 8.36 18.37
CA LEU A 628 -7.77 7.57 19.17
C LEU A 628 -6.82 8.44 20.00
N LYS A 629 -6.20 9.49 19.42
CA LYS A 629 -5.35 10.43 20.18
C LYS A 629 -6.07 11.03 21.41
N ARG A 630 -7.41 11.20 21.36
CA ARG A 630 -8.25 11.68 22.47
C ARG A 630 -8.66 10.57 23.45
N ILE A 631 -8.87 9.34 22.99
CA ILE A 631 -9.38 8.22 23.79
C ILE A 631 -8.26 7.50 24.55
N VAL A 632 -7.17 7.13 23.88
CA VAL A 632 -6.05 6.38 24.50
C VAL A 632 -4.91 7.29 25.00
N ALA A 633 -4.94 8.59 24.67
CA ALA A 633 -3.93 9.59 25.03
C ALA A 633 -2.48 9.21 24.64
N LYS A 634 -2.34 8.38 23.61
CA LYS A 634 -1.10 7.81 23.05
C LYS A 634 -1.11 7.94 21.53
N ARG A 635 0.00 7.60 20.86
CA ARG A 635 0.03 7.56 19.39
C ARG A 635 -1.08 6.64 18.86
N PRO A 636 -1.85 7.05 17.84
CA PRO A 636 -2.95 6.26 17.33
C PRO A 636 -2.41 5.11 16.48
N PHE A 637 -3.00 3.92 16.63
CA PHE A 637 -2.82 2.84 15.67
C PHE A 637 -4.10 2.70 14.85
N VAL A 638 -4.02 3.07 13.56
CA VAL A 638 -5.07 2.87 12.56
C VAL A 638 -4.48 2.12 11.38
N ILE A 639 -5.21 1.13 10.86
CA ILE A 639 -4.91 0.42 9.61
C ILE A 639 -6.13 0.54 8.69
N SER A 640 -5.93 1.05 7.46
CA SER A 640 -7.00 1.40 6.51
C SER A 640 -6.86 0.68 5.16
N ARG A 641 -7.98 0.29 4.54
CA ARG A 641 -7.96 -0.34 3.20
C ARG A 641 -7.84 0.70 2.09
N SER A 642 -8.85 1.55 1.95
CA SER A 642 -8.84 2.67 1.01
C SER A 642 -7.83 3.72 1.46
N THR A 643 -7.05 4.26 0.51
CA THR A 643 -5.98 5.23 0.77
C THR A 643 -5.81 6.28 -0.33
N PHE A 644 -5.36 7.46 0.04
CA PHE A 644 -5.02 8.58 -0.86
C PHE A 644 -3.72 9.25 -0.37
N PRO A 645 -3.02 10.08 -1.17
CA PRO A 645 -2.01 11.02 -0.67
C PRO A 645 -2.40 11.68 0.67
N SER A 646 -1.42 11.80 1.57
CA SER A 646 -1.56 12.14 3.01
C SER A 646 -2.02 11.03 3.96
N GLN A 647 -2.33 9.80 3.50
CA GLN A 647 -2.77 8.71 4.39
C GLN A 647 -1.79 8.42 5.55
N GLY A 648 -0.48 8.43 5.27
CA GLY A 648 0.56 8.08 6.23
C GLY A 648 0.62 8.97 7.47
N MET A 649 0.02 10.16 7.44
CA MET A 649 -0.15 11.03 8.60
C MET A 649 -1.13 10.46 9.64
N TYR A 650 -1.99 9.50 9.24
CA TYR A 650 -3.16 9.06 10.01
C TYR A 650 -3.27 7.54 10.16
N SER A 651 -2.88 6.75 9.16
CA SER A 651 -2.94 5.28 9.24
C SER A 651 -1.79 4.59 8.51
N GLY A 652 -1.51 3.35 8.92
CA GLY A 652 -0.92 2.36 8.03
C GLY A 652 -1.96 1.75 7.08
N HIS A 653 -1.54 0.71 6.36
CA HIS A 653 -2.33 0.05 5.31
C HIS A 653 -1.99 -1.45 5.22
N TRP A 654 -2.88 -2.25 4.62
CA TRP A 654 -2.56 -3.61 4.19
C TRP A 654 -3.09 -3.84 2.77
N LEU A 655 -2.38 -4.64 1.97
CA LEU A 655 -2.66 -4.87 0.54
C LEU A 655 -3.95 -5.69 0.26
N GLY A 656 -4.94 -5.66 1.15
CA GLY A 656 -6.26 -6.26 1.00
C GLY A 656 -6.31 -7.78 0.89
N ASP A 657 -7.42 -8.26 0.33
CA ASP A 657 -7.91 -9.64 0.28
C ASP A 657 -7.07 -10.57 -0.62
N ASN A 658 -5.78 -10.70 -0.33
CA ASN A 658 -4.86 -11.55 -1.08
C ASN A 658 -5.23 -13.05 -0.97
N ARG A 659 -4.55 -13.89 -1.77
CA ARG A 659 -4.78 -15.35 -1.82
C ARG A 659 -3.63 -16.12 -1.20
N SER A 660 -3.92 -17.32 -0.73
CA SER A 660 -2.97 -18.36 -0.27
C SER A 660 -2.19 -18.98 -1.44
N GLN A 661 -1.49 -18.14 -2.20
CA GLN A 661 -0.81 -18.47 -3.45
C GLN A 661 0.61 -17.89 -3.51
N TRP A 662 1.54 -18.61 -4.12
CA TRP A 662 2.92 -18.14 -4.34
C TRP A 662 3.01 -16.87 -5.21
N ARG A 663 2.07 -16.69 -6.15
CA ARG A 663 1.95 -15.45 -6.95
C ARG A 663 1.55 -14.25 -6.09
N ASP A 664 0.83 -14.44 -4.98
CA ASP A 664 0.44 -13.38 -4.04
C ASP A 664 1.58 -13.05 -3.09
N LEU A 665 2.26 -14.08 -2.56
CA LEU A 665 3.49 -13.98 -1.77
C LEU A 665 4.49 -13.00 -2.44
N TYR A 666 4.89 -13.25 -3.69
CA TYR A 666 5.90 -12.37 -4.31
C TYR A 666 5.36 -11.02 -4.77
N THR A 667 4.11 -10.91 -5.26
CA THR A 667 3.57 -9.58 -5.63
C THR A 667 3.39 -8.64 -4.42
N SER A 668 3.31 -9.18 -3.20
CA SER A 668 3.25 -8.33 -2.01
C SER A 668 4.53 -7.52 -1.76
N ILE A 669 5.70 -7.98 -2.23
CA ILE A 669 6.95 -7.21 -2.15
C ILE A 669 6.82 -5.93 -3.01
N ALA A 670 6.41 -6.06 -4.27
CA ALA A 670 6.17 -4.93 -5.16
C ALA A 670 5.15 -3.92 -4.57
N GLY A 671 4.08 -4.41 -3.93
CA GLY A 671 3.10 -3.57 -3.25
C GLY A 671 3.69 -2.82 -2.04
N ILE A 672 4.38 -3.51 -1.13
CA ILE A 672 5.02 -2.91 0.05
C ILE A 672 6.08 -1.87 -0.34
N LEU A 673 6.88 -2.15 -1.37
CA LEU A 673 7.83 -1.19 -1.94
C LEU A 673 7.12 0.03 -2.51
N THR A 674 6.02 -0.17 -3.25
CA THR A 674 5.21 0.91 -3.81
C THR A 674 4.63 1.80 -2.70
N PHE A 675 4.03 1.24 -1.66
CA PHE A 675 3.48 2.01 -0.54
C PHE A 675 4.54 2.75 0.30
N ASN A 676 5.78 2.26 0.33
CA ASN A 676 6.90 3.02 0.88
C ASN A 676 7.24 4.25 0.02
N LEU A 677 7.15 4.19 -1.33
CA LEU A 677 7.26 5.39 -2.18
C LEU A 677 6.11 6.38 -1.93
N LEU A 678 4.92 5.87 -1.62
CA LEU A 678 3.70 6.67 -1.43
C LEU A 678 3.60 7.37 -0.06
N GLY A 679 4.64 7.28 0.77
CA GLY A 679 4.64 7.88 2.11
C GLY A 679 3.81 7.11 3.14
N ILE A 680 3.57 5.81 2.92
CA ILE A 680 2.82 4.93 3.82
C ILE A 680 3.74 3.75 4.20
N PRO A 681 4.78 4.00 5.03
CA PRO A 681 5.78 2.97 5.34
C PRO A 681 5.24 1.84 6.22
N LEU A 682 4.19 2.09 7.03
CA LEU A 682 3.52 1.07 7.85
C LEU A 682 2.55 0.25 6.99
N VAL A 683 3.12 -0.64 6.17
CA VAL A 683 2.39 -1.46 5.20
C VAL A 683 2.81 -2.93 5.26
N GLY A 684 1.88 -3.83 4.93
CA GLY A 684 2.08 -5.27 4.86
C GLY A 684 1.05 -5.95 3.98
N ALA A 685 1.20 -7.25 3.75
CA ALA A 685 0.17 -8.11 3.19
C ALA A 685 -0.19 -9.21 4.19
N ASP A 686 -1.42 -9.72 4.13
CA ASP A 686 -1.88 -10.74 5.07
C ASP A 686 -1.11 -12.04 4.88
N ILE A 687 -0.43 -12.44 5.96
CA ILE A 687 0.57 -13.50 5.97
C ILE A 687 -0.11 -14.87 5.85
N CYS A 688 0.46 -15.70 4.97
CA CYS A 688 -0.05 -16.97 4.47
C CYS A 688 -1.19 -16.87 3.45
N GLY A 689 -1.76 -15.67 3.24
CA GLY A 689 -2.89 -15.41 2.36
C GLY A 689 -4.22 -15.34 3.12
N PHE A 690 -5.08 -14.37 2.78
CA PHE A 690 -6.40 -14.22 3.40
C PHE A 690 -7.40 -15.23 2.84
N SER A 691 -7.47 -15.39 1.52
CA SER A 691 -8.43 -16.24 0.83
C SER A 691 -7.78 -17.48 0.20
N GLU A 692 -8.54 -18.54 -0.06
CA GLU A 692 -8.05 -19.85 -0.51
C GLU A 692 -7.26 -20.63 0.56
N GLU A 693 -7.13 -21.94 0.39
CA GLU A 693 -6.68 -22.88 1.43
C GLU A 693 -5.15 -22.83 1.68
N PRO A 694 -4.70 -22.49 2.91
CA PRO A 694 -3.28 -22.32 3.21
C PRO A 694 -2.51 -23.64 3.19
N GLN A 695 -1.32 -23.62 2.59
CA GLN A 695 -0.38 -24.75 2.56
C GLN A 695 0.76 -24.51 3.56
N GLU A 696 1.23 -25.57 4.24
CA GLU A 696 2.21 -25.43 5.31
C GLU A 696 3.53 -24.81 4.83
N GLU A 697 4.09 -25.27 3.70
CA GLU A 697 5.32 -24.70 3.13
C GLU A 697 5.15 -23.21 2.78
N LEU A 698 4.08 -22.87 2.04
CA LEU A 698 3.77 -21.48 1.68
C LEU A 698 3.65 -20.62 2.94
N CYS A 699 2.99 -21.10 3.99
CA CYS A 699 2.80 -20.35 5.21
C CYS A 699 4.11 -20.18 6.01
N VAL A 700 5.03 -21.15 5.96
CA VAL A 700 6.40 -20.96 6.49
C VAL A 700 7.15 -19.88 5.71
N ARG A 701 7.18 -19.96 4.36
CA ARG A 701 7.87 -18.97 3.52
C ARG A 701 7.24 -17.57 3.64
N TRP A 702 5.92 -17.48 3.77
CA TRP A 702 5.22 -16.22 4.00
C TRP A 702 5.45 -15.67 5.41
N THR A 703 5.56 -16.51 6.44
CA THR A 703 5.94 -16.01 7.77
C THR A 703 7.40 -15.54 7.80
N GLN A 704 8.30 -16.23 7.08
CA GLN A 704 9.68 -15.82 6.87
C GLN A 704 9.79 -14.46 6.18
N LEU A 705 9.09 -14.25 5.07
CA LEU A 705 9.06 -12.97 4.35
C LEU A 705 8.30 -11.88 5.14
N GLY A 706 7.15 -12.23 5.70
CA GLY A 706 6.25 -11.33 6.42
C GLY A 706 6.81 -10.82 7.75
N ALA A 707 7.80 -11.51 8.33
CA ALA A 707 8.61 -10.98 9.41
C ALA A 707 9.35 -9.68 9.02
N PHE A 708 9.58 -9.44 7.72
CA PHE A 708 10.22 -8.25 7.16
C PHE A 708 9.26 -7.25 6.50
N TYR A 709 7.93 -7.46 6.61
CA TYR A 709 6.96 -6.42 6.27
C TYR A 709 6.96 -5.35 7.38
N PRO A 710 7.01 -4.04 7.07
CA PRO A 710 6.96 -3.02 8.11
C PRO A 710 5.77 -3.17 9.08
N PHE A 711 4.57 -3.46 8.55
CA PHE A 711 3.43 -3.99 9.31
C PHE A 711 3.28 -5.51 9.08
N THR A 712 3.17 -6.31 10.14
CA THR A 712 3.16 -7.79 10.01
C THR A 712 1.92 -8.40 10.67
N ARG A 713 0.95 -8.80 9.84
CA ARG A 713 -0.32 -9.42 10.24
C ARG A 713 -0.50 -10.76 9.55
N ASN A 714 -0.82 -11.80 10.31
CA ASN A 714 -1.46 -13.01 9.77
C ASN A 714 -2.97 -12.84 9.94
N HIS A 715 -3.70 -12.99 8.84
CA HIS A 715 -5.15 -12.84 8.75
C HIS A 715 -5.68 -13.79 7.67
N ASN A 716 -6.93 -14.22 7.82
CA ASN A 716 -7.48 -15.40 7.16
C ASN A 716 -9.01 -15.27 7.08
N ALA A 717 -9.62 -15.68 5.98
CA ALA A 717 -11.05 -15.59 5.73
C ALA A 717 -11.87 -16.59 6.56
N ILE A 718 -13.19 -16.42 6.54
CA ILE A 718 -14.14 -17.38 7.12
C ILE A 718 -14.10 -18.72 6.36
N ASP A 719 -14.48 -19.80 7.04
CA ASP A 719 -14.51 -21.19 6.56
C ASP A 719 -13.17 -21.81 6.10
N MET A 720 -12.09 -21.02 5.97
CA MET A 720 -10.73 -21.51 5.70
C MET A 720 -10.11 -22.20 6.94
N LYS A 721 -9.18 -23.14 6.71
CA LYS A 721 -8.45 -23.79 7.81
C LYS A 721 -7.66 -22.78 8.65
N PRO A 722 -7.49 -23.00 9.97
CA PRO A 722 -6.66 -22.12 10.80
C PRO A 722 -5.21 -22.09 10.32
N GLN A 723 -4.59 -20.91 10.32
CA GLN A 723 -3.22 -20.69 9.84
C GLN A 723 -2.34 -19.87 10.79
N HIS A 724 -2.75 -19.76 12.05
CA HIS A 724 -1.84 -19.30 13.11
C HIS A 724 -0.71 -20.33 13.29
N PRO A 725 0.51 -19.93 13.72
CA PRO A 725 1.66 -20.83 13.77
C PRO A 725 1.48 -22.13 14.58
N THR A 726 0.51 -22.17 15.49
CA THR A 726 0.15 -23.35 16.29
C THR A 726 -0.83 -24.32 15.63
N ALA A 727 -1.32 -24.03 14.42
CA ALA A 727 -2.14 -24.95 13.62
C ALA A 727 -1.31 -25.95 12.77
N PHE A 728 -0.02 -25.67 12.57
CA PHE A 728 0.88 -26.41 11.68
C PHE A 728 1.78 -27.42 12.42
N SER A 729 2.56 -28.19 11.66
CA SER A 729 3.52 -29.17 12.21
C SER A 729 4.53 -28.52 13.17
N PRO A 730 5.12 -29.31 14.10
CA PRO A 730 6.14 -28.79 15.02
C PRO A 730 7.37 -28.16 14.32
N LEU A 731 7.71 -28.62 13.11
CA LEU A 731 8.81 -28.06 12.31
C LEU A 731 8.42 -26.71 11.72
N ALA A 732 7.27 -26.62 11.03
CA ALA A 732 6.75 -25.38 10.49
C ALA A 732 6.55 -24.31 11.57
N ARG A 733 5.92 -24.68 12.70
CA ARG A 733 5.79 -23.82 13.88
C ARG A 733 7.12 -23.31 14.40
N THR A 734 8.19 -24.12 14.35
CA THR A 734 9.53 -23.71 14.79
C THR A 734 10.16 -22.72 13.80
N ALA A 735 10.07 -22.96 12.50
CA ALA A 735 10.53 -22.02 11.47
C ALA A 735 9.80 -20.66 11.56
N MET A 736 8.46 -20.69 11.69
CA MET A 736 7.63 -19.50 11.92
C MET A 736 8.05 -18.75 13.19
N LYS A 737 8.25 -19.46 14.31
CA LYS A 737 8.71 -18.89 15.58
C LYS A 737 10.04 -18.17 15.44
N GLN A 738 11.02 -18.77 14.74
CA GLN A 738 12.35 -18.15 14.57
C GLN A 738 12.29 -16.92 13.67
N ALA A 739 11.47 -16.92 12.61
CA ALA A 739 11.25 -15.73 11.79
C ALA A 739 10.66 -14.56 12.61
N LEU A 740 9.68 -14.83 13.47
CA LEU A 740 9.08 -13.81 14.33
C LEU A 740 10.04 -13.32 15.42
N LEU A 741 10.77 -14.22 16.11
CA LEU A 741 11.80 -13.82 17.09
C LEU A 741 12.93 -13.01 16.44
N LEU A 742 13.32 -13.33 15.21
CA LEU A 742 14.31 -12.58 14.44
C LEU A 742 13.84 -11.15 14.10
N ARG A 743 12.57 -10.96 13.76
CA ARG A 743 12.00 -9.61 13.64
C ARG A 743 12.11 -8.84 14.97
N TYR A 744 11.76 -9.48 16.07
CA TYR A 744 11.75 -8.85 17.40
C TYR A 744 13.17 -8.46 17.85
N SER A 745 14.20 -9.21 17.45
CA SER A 745 15.59 -8.82 17.72
C SER A 745 16.06 -7.63 16.87
N LEU A 746 15.48 -7.45 15.67
CA LEU A 746 15.75 -6.32 14.76
C LEU A 746 14.86 -5.10 15.01
N PHE A 747 14.03 -5.11 16.07
CA PHE A 747 13.14 -3.99 16.42
C PHE A 747 13.83 -2.62 16.50
N PRO A 748 15.02 -2.45 17.15
CA PRO A 748 15.68 -1.14 17.24
C PRO A 748 16.04 -0.55 15.87
N VAL A 749 16.39 -1.40 14.89
CA VAL A 749 16.63 -1.01 13.50
C VAL A 749 15.33 -0.51 12.88
N LEU A 750 14.28 -1.34 12.91
CA LEU A 750 13.00 -1.03 12.26
C LEU A 750 12.40 0.25 12.82
N TYR A 751 12.44 0.43 14.14
CA TYR A 751 11.93 1.64 14.79
C TYR A 751 12.74 2.90 14.44
N THR A 752 14.07 2.79 14.36
CA THR A 752 14.93 3.91 13.90
C THR A 752 14.66 4.26 12.43
N LEU A 753 14.37 3.28 11.56
CA LEU A 753 13.95 3.54 10.18
C LEU A 753 12.59 4.25 10.12
N PHE A 754 11.64 3.92 11.01
CA PHE A 754 10.39 4.67 11.12
C PHE A 754 10.61 6.11 11.61
N HIS A 755 11.58 6.36 12.48
CA HIS A 755 11.98 7.72 12.86
C HIS A 755 12.54 8.51 11.66
N HIS A 756 13.38 7.88 10.83
CA HIS A 756 13.84 8.49 9.58
C HIS A 756 12.70 8.78 8.60
N ALA A 757 11.69 7.90 8.53
CA ALA A 757 10.50 8.13 7.70
C ALA A 757 9.68 9.32 8.21
N HIS A 758 9.46 9.39 9.52
CA HIS A 758 8.69 10.43 10.19
C HIS A 758 9.35 11.83 10.14
N VAL A 759 10.69 11.91 10.23
CA VAL A 759 11.42 13.20 10.30
C VAL A 759 12.04 13.63 8.97
N HIS A 760 12.31 12.69 8.05
CA HIS A 760 13.01 12.96 6.78
C HIS A 760 12.30 12.42 5.54
N GLY A 761 11.15 11.75 5.66
CA GLY A 761 10.44 11.17 4.52
C GLY A 761 11.16 9.98 3.86
N HIS A 762 12.09 9.35 4.57
CA HIS A 762 12.81 8.17 4.09
C HIS A 762 11.89 6.93 3.98
N THR A 763 12.22 6.01 3.07
CA THR A 763 11.59 4.68 2.99
C THR A 763 12.14 3.71 4.05
N VAL A 764 11.27 2.86 4.60
CA VAL A 764 11.61 1.81 5.59
C VAL A 764 11.96 0.51 4.88
N ALA A 765 11.01 -0.04 4.12
CA ALA A 765 11.28 -1.09 3.14
C ALA A 765 11.65 -0.42 1.82
N ARG A 766 12.85 -0.70 1.31
CA ARG A 766 13.52 0.09 0.28
C ARG A 766 13.86 -0.74 -0.96
N PRO A 767 13.51 -0.30 -2.18
CA PRO A 767 13.97 -0.94 -3.40
C PRO A 767 15.49 -0.83 -3.52
N ILE A 768 16.16 -1.88 -4.02
CA ILE A 768 17.63 -1.93 -4.06
C ILE A 768 18.22 -0.76 -4.87
N MET A 769 17.51 -0.31 -5.93
CA MET A 769 17.93 0.83 -6.76
C MET A 769 18.03 2.19 -6.04
N PHE A 770 17.48 2.34 -4.82
CA PHE A 770 17.71 3.55 -4.01
C PHE A 770 19.17 3.65 -3.53
N GLU A 771 19.77 2.51 -3.19
CA GLU A 771 21.12 2.41 -2.61
C GLU A 771 22.20 2.14 -3.66
N PHE A 772 21.78 1.70 -4.85
CA PHE A 772 22.64 1.36 -5.99
C PHE A 772 22.09 1.95 -7.32
N PRO A 773 21.72 3.24 -7.40
CA PRO A 773 21.00 3.81 -8.55
C PRO A 773 21.81 3.84 -9.87
N LYS A 774 23.10 3.50 -9.83
CA LYS A 774 23.96 3.39 -11.02
C LYS A 774 24.01 1.96 -11.60
N ASP A 775 23.38 1.00 -10.94
CA ASP A 775 23.27 -0.39 -11.39
C ASP A 775 21.87 -0.63 -11.94
N VAL A 776 21.73 -0.53 -13.26
CA VAL A 776 20.44 -0.66 -13.97
C VAL A 776 19.81 -2.05 -13.79
N LYS A 777 20.56 -3.10 -13.40
CA LYS A 777 19.95 -4.39 -13.04
C LYS A 777 19.00 -4.25 -11.84
N THR A 778 19.32 -3.37 -10.90
CA THR A 778 18.54 -3.19 -9.66
C THR A 778 17.18 -2.53 -9.88
N PHE A 779 16.95 -1.92 -11.05
CA PHE A 779 15.74 -1.15 -11.36
C PHE A 779 14.50 -2.06 -11.47
N GLY A 780 14.68 -3.31 -11.93
CA GLY A 780 13.61 -4.29 -12.07
C GLY A 780 13.45 -5.26 -10.88
N LEU A 781 14.22 -5.10 -9.79
CA LEU A 781 14.21 -6.07 -8.69
C LEU A 781 13.02 -5.85 -7.75
N ASP A 782 12.03 -6.75 -7.85
CA ASP A 782 10.87 -6.81 -6.95
C ASP A 782 10.72 -8.14 -6.19
N LYS A 783 11.73 -9.01 -6.26
CA LYS A 783 11.85 -10.25 -5.45
C LYS A 783 12.75 -10.12 -4.22
N GLN A 784 13.47 -9.01 -4.06
CA GLN A 784 14.36 -8.70 -2.95
C GLN A 784 14.17 -7.24 -2.54
N PHE A 785 14.47 -6.89 -1.29
CA PHE A 785 14.42 -5.52 -0.79
C PHE A 785 15.38 -5.30 0.37
N LEU A 786 15.60 -4.03 0.71
CA LEU A 786 16.38 -3.61 1.86
C LEU A 786 15.46 -3.15 3.00
N TRP A 787 15.86 -3.39 4.25
CA TRP A 787 15.46 -2.54 5.37
C TRP A 787 16.50 -1.42 5.50
N GLY A 788 16.02 -0.19 5.27
CA GLY A 788 16.88 0.99 5.17
C GLY A 788 17.96 0.82 4.10
N ARG A 789 19.21 1.07 4.47
CA ARG A 789 20.37 1.12 3.56
C ARG A 789 21.28 -0.12 3.58
N SER A 790 21.03 -1.09 4.47
CA SER A 790 22.05 -2.09 4.84
C SER A 790 21.58 -3.52 5.11
N LEU A 791 20.32 -3.81 5.39
CA LEU A 791 19.86 -5.19 5.62
C LEU A 791 19.11 -5.71 4.38
N LEU A 792 19.76 -6.56 3.58
CA LEU A 792 19.21 -7.16 2.36
C LEU A 792 18.41 -8.43 2.69
N VAL A 793 17.13 -8.44 2.33
CA VAL A 793 16.19 -9.55 2.51
C VAL A 793 16.05 -10.31 1.19
N THR A 794 16.39 -11.61 1.20
CA THR A 794 16.31 -12.51 0.04
C THR A 794 15.44 -13.74 0.37
N PRO A 795 14.11 -13.65 0.14
CA PRO A 795 13.14 -14.70 0.48
C PRO A 795 13.08 -15.82 -0.57
N VAL A 796 12.68 -17.03 -0.15
CA VAL A 796 12.25 -18.09 -1.08
C VAL A 796 10.81 -17.82 -1.51
N LEU A 797 10.57 -17.80 -2.82
CA LEU A 797 9.30 -17.35 -3.44
C LEU A 797 8.68 -18.42 -4.37
N GLU A 798 9.23 -19.63 -4.36
CA GLU A 798 8.85 -20.75 -5.22
C GLU A 798 8.71 -22.02 -4.35
N PRO A 799 7.78 -22.95 -4.69
CA PRO A 799 7.53 -24.17 -3.91
C PRO A 799 8.62 -25.23 -4.06
N GLU A 800 8.71 -26.12 -3.07
CA GLU A 800 9.54 -27.34 -3.06
C GLU A 800 11.05 -27.11 -3.26
N VAL A 801 11.58 -25.92 -2.94
CA VAL A 801 13.01 -25.57 -3.05
C VAL A 801 13.69 -25.20 -1.72
N ASP A 802 14.95 -25.60 -1.60
CA ASP A 802 15.87 -25.32 -0.49
C ASP A 802 16.97 -24.31 -0.86
N TYR A 803 16.71 -23.48 -1.87
CA TYR A 803 17.61 -22.43 -2.36
C TYR A 803 16.83 -21.23 -2.90
N VAL A 804 17.53 -20.11 -3.10
CA VAL A 804 17.05 -18.94 -3.84
C VAL A 804 18.19 -18.35 -4.65
N ASP A 805 17.92 -17.97 -5.91
CA ASP A 805 18.83 -17.13 -6.69
C ASP A 805 18.48 -15.66 -6.41
N GLY A 806 19.44 -14.90 -5.88
CA GLY A 806 19.27 -13.50 -5.51
C GLY A 806 20.40 -12.63 -6.04
N TYR A 807 20.06 -11.41 -6.47
CA TYR A 807 21.03 -10.44 -6.95
C TYR A 807 21.75 -9.78 -5.77
N PHE A 808 23.06 -9.65 -5.89
CA PHE A 808 23.91 -8.89 -4.96
C PHE A 808 24.59 -7.74 -5.71
N PRO A 809 24.21 -6.48 -5.45
CA PRO A 809 24.94 -5.33 -5.97
C PRO A 809 26.41 -5.35 -5.55
N ALA A 810 27.27 -4.72 -6.36
CA ALA A 810 28.72 -4.73 -6.16
C ALA A 810 29.13 -4.15 -4.79
N GLY A 811 30.07 -4.82 -4.13
CA GLY A 811 30.56 -4.50 -2.78
C GLY A 811 30.61 -5.70 -1.84
N LEU A 812 30.94 -5.44 -0.58
CA LEU A 812 31.07 -6.44 0.47
C LEU A 812 29.77 -6.59 1.29
N TRP A 813 29.33 -7.84 1.42
CA TRP A 813 28.17 -8.27 2.18
C TRP A 813 28.58 -9.33 3.20
N TYR A 814 27.79 -9.50 4.27
CA TYR A 814 28.01 -10.52 5.29
C TYR A 814 26.70 -11.27 5.59
N ASP A 815 26.71 -12.60 5.68
CA ASP A 815 25.55 -13.35 6.20
C ASP A 815 25.27 -12.91 7.65
N TYR A 816 24.02 -12.48 7.91
CA TYR A 816 23.61 -11.90 9.19
C TYR A 816 23.78 -12.85 10.39
N TYR A 817 23.72 -14.17 10.17
CA TYR A 817 23.73 -15.18 11.22
C TYR A 817 25.14 -15.65 11.57
N THR A 818 26.03 -15.75 10.57
CA THR A 818 27.39 -16.28 10.77
C THR A 818 28.48 -15.21 10.79
N GLY A 819 28.25 -14.08 10.12
CA GLY A 819 29.27 -13.08 9.81
C GLY A 819 30.25 -13.50 8.71
N ASP A 820 29.95 -14.56 7.94
CA ASP A 820 30.74 -14.95 6.77
C ASP A 820 30.63 -13.91 5.66
N SER A 821 31.75 -13.53 5.06
CA SER A 821 31.84 -12.49 4.03
C SER A 821 31.59 -13.00 2.61
N LEU A 822 30.93 -12.16 1.83
CA LEU A 822 30.60 -12.34 0.43
C LEU A 822 30.95 -11.03 -0.32
N HIS A 823 31.96 -11.07 -1.18
CA HIS A 823 32.27 -9.98 -2.09
C HIS A 823 31.55 -10.24 -3.42
N SER A 824 30.76 -9.28 -3.90
CA SER A 824 30.04 -9.37 -5.18
C SER A 824 30.57 -8.34 -6.17
N GLU A 825 30.64 -8.72 -7.45
CA GLU A 825 30.94 -7.82 -8.57
C GLU A 825 29.67 -7.25 -9.24
N GLY A 826 28.48 -7.53 -8.68
CA GLY A 826 27.18 -7.16 -9.27
C GLY A 826 26.53 -8.32 -10.03
N GLU A 827 26.23 -9.41 -9.30
CA GLU A 827 25.88 -10.71 -9.88
C GLU A 827 24.74 -11.43 -9.13
N ASP A 828 24.14 -12.40 -9.82
CA ASP A 828 23.08 -13.27 -9.30
C ASP A 828 23.70 -14.51 -8.65
N LEU A 829 23.41 -14.74 -7.37
CA LEU A 829 24.04 -15.79 -6.56
C LEU A 829 23.01 -16.75 -5.99
N ARG A 830 23.31 -18.05 -6.09
CA ARG A 830 22.49 -19.13 -5.51
C ARG A 830 22.80 -19.31 -4.03
N LEU A 831 21.87 -18.90 -3.18
CA LEU A 831 21.95 -19.04 -1.73
C LEU A 831 21.24 -20.31 -1.27
N HIS A 832 21.83 -21.06 -0.34
CA HIS A 832 21.11 -22.14 0.35
C HIS A 832 20.06 -21.54 1.29
N ALA A 833 18.84 -22.05 1.22
CA ALA A 833 17.66 -21.53 1.89
C ALA A 833 16.73 -22.71 2.28
N PRO A 834 17.14 -23.59 3.22
CA PRO A 834 16.28 -24.66 3.73
C PRO A 834 14.98 -24.09 4.31
N LEU A 835 13.98 -24.95 4.55
CA LEU A 835 12.63 -24.51 4.92
C LEU A 835 12.57 -23.64 6.19
N ASP A 836 13.56 -23.75 7.08
CA ASP A 836 13.70 -22.96 8.31
C ASP A 836 14.54 -21.67 8.16
N LYS A 837 15.29 -21.47 7.06
CA LYS A 837 16.09 -20.25 6.80
C LYS A 837 15.43 -19.31 5.77
N ILE A 838 15.45 -18.01 6.08
CA ILE A 838 15.43 -16.91 5.11
C ILE A 838 16.83 -16.31 5.00
N ASN A 839 17.24 -15.86 3.80
CA ASN A 839 18.57 -15.27 3.64
C ASN A 839 18.56 -13.77 3.93
N LEU A 840 19.45 -13.35 4.82
CA LEU A 840 19.66 -11.98 5.26
C LEU A 840 21.14 -11.64 5.18
N HIS A 841 21.47 -10.50 4.57
CA HIS A 841 22.84 -10.03 4.47
C HIS A 841 22.98 -8.58 4.94
N LEU A 842 24.02 -8.30 5.71
CA LEU A 842 24.42 -6.95 6.08
C LEU A 842 25.39 -6.40 5.03
N ARG A 843 25.08 -5.23 4.47
CA ARG A 843 26.00 -4.43 3.66
C ARG A 843 27.13 -3.92 4.55
N GLU A 844 28.34 -3.88 4.01
CA GLU A 844 29.48 -3.21 4.65
C GLU A 844 29.20 -1.75 5.03
N GLY A 845 30.04 -1.21 5.92
CA GLY A 845 29.94 0.18 6.39
C GLY A 845 28.80 0.43 7.39
N SER A 846 28.16 -0.61 7.93
CA SER A 846 26.94 -0.48 8.75
C SER A 846 27.09 -0.98 10.19
N VAL A 847 26.47 -0.28 11.14
CA VAL A 847 26.28 -0.71 12.53
C VAL A 847 24.78 -0.91 12.78
N THR A 848 24.42 -2.09 13.26
CA THR A 848 23.04 -2.57 13.41
C THR A 848 22.75 -2.87 14.89
N PRO A 849 21.93 -2.06 15.58
CA PRO A 849 21.51 -2.33 16.94
C PRO A 849 20.41 -3.40 16.98
N THR A 850 20.59 -4.43 17.80
CA THR A 850 19.64 -5.53 18.00
C THR A 850 19.40 -5.79 19.49
N GLN A 851 18.35 -6.54 19.85
CA GLN A 851 18.04 -6.93 21.23
C GLN A 851 17.74 -8.42 21.35
N ALA A 852 17.79 -8.97 22.56
CA ALA A 852 17.27 -10.32 22.82
C ALA A 852 15.73 -10.32 22.66
N PRO A 853 15.14 -11.16 21.79
CA PRO A 853 13.71 -11.13 21.53
C PRO A 853 12.91 -11.89 22.60
N ASN A 854 11.68 -11.45 22.84
CA ASN A 854 10.73 -12.08 23.77
C ASN A 854 9.32 -12.14 23.14
N LEU A 855 8.29 -12.50 23.92
CA LEU A 855 6.93 -12.74 23.39
C LEU A 855 6.16 -11.46 23.02
N THR A 856 6.52 -10.31 23.58
CA THR A 856 6.01 -8.99 23.20
C THR A 856 7.18 -8.03 22.95
N LEU A 857 6.98 -7.01 22.12
CA LEU A 857 8.00 -5.98 21.90
C LEU A 857 8.27 -5.20 23.18
N TRP A 858 7.27 -4.97 24.03
CA TRP A 858 7.46 -4.31 25.34
C TRP A 858 8.55 -4.98 26.20
N VAL A 859 8.50 -6.31 26.32
CA VAL A 859 9.51 -7.08 27.06
C VAL A 859 10.84 -7.16 26.30
N SER A 860 10.79 -7.16 24.96
CA SER A 860 11.99 -7.18 24.09
C SER A 860 12.76 -5.85 24.15
N SER A 861 12.06 -4.71 24.13
CA SER A 861 12.64 -3.36 24.21
C SER A 861 13.31 -3.09 25.56
N GLY A 862 12.91 -3.81 26.61
CA GLY A 862 13.59 -3.79 27.92
C GLY A 862 14.84 -4.68 28.01
N GLN A 863 15.19 -5.45 26.97
CA GLN A 863 16.41 -6.26 26.97
C GLN A 863 17.65 -5.43 26.58
N PRO A 864 18.86 -5.84 27.00
CA PRO A 864 20.06 -5.14 26.57
C PRO A 864 20.34 -5.26 25.07
N LEU A 865 21.07 -4.28 24.54
CA LEU A 865 21.47 -4.18 23.16
C LEU A 865 22.68 -5.07 22.83
N HIS A 866 22.64 -5.64 21.63
CA HIS A 866 23.80 -6.20 20.91
C HIS A 866 24.04 -5.32 19.68
N LEU A 867 25.28 -4.86 19.48
CA LEU A 867 25.65 -4.07 18.29
C LEU A 867 26.40 -4.94 17.29
N VAL A 868 25.86 -5.12 16.08
CA VAL A 868 26.50 -5.86 14.99
C VAL A 868 27.08 -4.85 13.99
N SER A 869 28.41 -4.86 13.80
CA SER A 869 29.11 -3.96 12.88
C SER A 869 29.66 -4.74 11.68
N ALA A 870 29.08 -4.50 10.50
CA ALA A 870 29.60 -5.01 9.22
C ALA A 870 30.63 -4.02 8.68
N LEU A 871 31.92 -4.31 8.86
CA LEU A 871 32.99 -3.39 8.49
C LEU A 871 33.23 -3.36 6.98
N SER A 872 33.61 -2.19 6.45
CA SER A 872 34.15 -2.05 5.09
C SER A 872 35.56 -2.61 4.94
N ASP A 873 36.06 -2.67 3.71
CA ASP A 873 37.45 -3.07 3.44
C ASP A 873 38.49 -2.15 4.14
N GLU A 874 38.16 -0.90 4.47
CA GLU A 874 38.97 0.03 5.29
C GLU A 874 38.82 -0.19 6.81
N GLY A 875 37.95 -1.09 7.25
CA GLY A 875 37.61 -1.30 8.66
C GLY A 875 36.67 -0.25 9.24
N ALA A 876 35.85 0.40 8.40
CA ALA A 876 34.91 1.45 8.81
C ALA A 876 33.47 0.95 8.89
N ALA A 877 32.66 1.53 9.79
CA ALA A 877 31.21 1.32 9.84
C ALA A 877 30.49 2.49 10.53
N SER A 878 29.22 2.72 10.18
CA SER A 878 28.38 3.74 10.81
C SER A 878 26.95 3.26 11.02
N GLY A 879 26.30 3.73 12.07
CA GLY A 879 24.90 3.49 12.35
C GLY A 879 24.37 4.44 13.41
N ASP A 880 23.09 4.32 13.69
CA ASP A 880 22.36 5.24 14.57
C ASP A 880 21.20 4.51 15.26
N LEU A 881 20.73 5.07 16.36
CA LEU A 881 19.62 4.55 17.15
C LEU A 881 18.77 5.70 17.70
N PHE A 882 17.49 5.71 17.35
CA PHE A 882 16.46 6.53 17.98
C PHE A 882 15.76 5.73 19.08
N TRP A 883 15.53 6.35 20.25
CA TRP A 883 14.92 5.68 21.39
C TRP A 883 14.08 6.63 22.24
N ASP A 884 12.83 6.29 22.52
CA ASP A 884 11.93 7.05 23.40
C ASP A 884 11.09 6.09 24.29
N ASP A 885 9.98 6.56 24.85
CA ASP A 885 9.06 5.71 25.64
C ASP A 885 8.19 4.79 24.78
N GLY A 886 8.24 4.97 23.45
CA GLY A 886 7.54 4.16 22.48
C GLY A 886 6.05 4.39 22.32
N GLU A 887 5.41 5.27 23.09
CA GLU A 887 3.95 5.44 23.06
C GLU A 887 3.42 6.87 23.23
N SER A 888 4.21 7.79 23.80
CA SER A 888 3.78 9.19 23.95
C SER A 888 3.61 9.89 22.61
N ILE A 889 2.60 10.76 22.55
CA ILE A 889 2.30 11.61 21.39
C ILE A 889 3.44 12.64 21.21
N ASP A 890 3.88 12.81 19.96
CA ASP A 890 4.77 13.88 19.50
C ASP A 890 6.09 14.00 20.32
N THR A 891 6.74 12.87 20.62
CA THR A 891 7.99 12.80 21.42
C THR A 891 9.16 13.53 20.77
N TYR A 892 9.29 13.46 19.44
CA TYR A 892 10.36 14.11 18.70
C TYR A 892 10.25 15.64 18.80
N GLU A 893 9.07 16.18 18.51
CA GLU A 893 8.75 17.61 18.58
C GLU A 893 8.93 18.17 20.00
N ASN A 894 8.53 17.40 21.02
CA ASN A 894 8.69 17.76 22.42
C ASN A 894 10.11 17.46 22.99
N ASN A 895 11.04 16.96 22.18
CA ASN A 895 12.42 16.61 22.55
C ASN A 895 12.51 15.52 23.65
N LEU A 896 11.52 14.63 23.72
CA LEU A 896 11.38 13.53 24.69
C LEU A 896 11.95 12.20 24.14
N TYR A 897 13.17 12.24 23.59
CA TYR A 897 13.83 11.08 22.98
C TYR A 897 15.34 11.09 23.25
N SER A 898 16.00 9.98 22.94
CA SER A 898 17.45 9.85 22.87
C SER A 898 17.86 9.52 21.44
N TYR A 899 19.00 10.04 21.00
CA TYR A 899 19.54 9.76 19.67
C TYR A 899 21.05 9.57 19.76
N ILE A 900 21.51 8.39 19.36
CA ILE A 900 22.89 7.92 19.54
C ILE A 900 23.46 7.55 18.17
N LEU A 901 24.63 8.10 17.84
CA LEU A 901 25.43 7.64 16.70
C LEU A 901 26.45 6.60 17.15
N PHE A 902 26.67 5.59 16.29
CA PHE A 902 27.76 4.64 16.39
C PHE A 902 28.67 4.80 15.17
N ASN A 903 29.97 4.94 15.42
CA ASN A 903 30.98 5.04 14.38
C ASN A 903 32.15 4.10 14.68
N VAL A 904 32.62 3.37 13.68
CA VAL A 904 33.82 2.54 13.72
C VAL A 904 34.81 3.08 12.70
N ALA A 905 36.04 3.34 13.14
CA ALA A 905 37.16 3.65 12.25
C ALA A 905 38.48 3.28 12.94
N GLN A 906 39.51 2.88 12.17
CA GLN A 906 40.87 2.63 12.70
C GLN A 906 40.92 1.64 13.88
N ASN A 907 40.11 0.58 13.84
CA ASN A 907 39.92 -0.39 14.93
C ASN A 907 39.37 0.20 16.25
N VAL A 908 38.66 1.33 16.18
CA VAL A 908 37.97 1.95 17.32
C VAL A 908 36.50 2.18 16.99
N MET A 909 35.61 1.57 17.76
CA MET A 909 34.20 1.94 17.87
C MET A 909 34.03 3.05 18.91
N THR A 910 33.24 4.06 18.57
CA THR A 910 32.82 5.14 19.47
C THR A 910 31.30 5.29 19.40
N SER A 911 30.63 5.41 20.55
CA SER A 911 29.27 5.95 20.60
C SER A 911 29.29 7.45 20.92
N GLN A 912 28.35 8.18 20.31
CA GLN A 912 28.12 9.59 20.55
C GLN A 912 26.63 9.82 20.77
N VAL A 913 26.26 10.10 22.02
CA VAL A 913 24.91 10.55 22.38
C VAL A 913 24.76 12.01 21.92
N LEU A 914 23.90 12.23 20.91
CA LEU A 914 23.59 13.57 20.39
C LEU A 914 22.44 14.23 21.15
N HIS A 915 21.45 13.43 21.54
CA HIS A 915 20.36 13.83 22.43
C HIS A 915 20.08 12.70 23.43
N SER A 916 19.62 13.03 24.64
CA SER A 916 19.49 12.07 25.74
C SER A 916 18.24 12.33 26.59
N ASN A 917 17.51 11.25 26.87
CA ASN A 917 16.33 11.22 27.72
C ASN A 917 16.49 10.11 28.78
N VAL A 918 15.58 10.08 29.77
CA VAL A 918 15.63 9.11 30.88
C VAL A 918 15.48 7.66 30.40
N GLU A 919 14.75 7.40 29.31
CA GLU A 919 14.53 6.02 28.84
C GLU A 919 15.83 5.32 28.39
N ALA A 920 16.79 6.04 27.78
CA ALA A 920 18.10 5.49 27.46
C ALA A 920 18.96 5.19 28.69
N THR A 921 18.61 5.70 29.89
CA THR A 921 19.30 5.33 31.13
C THR A 921 18.96 3.93 31.62
N TYR A 922 17.86 3.33 31.12
CA TYR A 922 17.43 1.99 31.50
C TYR A 922 18.01 0.88 30.61
N ILE A 923 18.60 1.24 29.45
CA ILE A 923 19.15 0.31 28.47
C ILE A 923 20.68 0.26 28.57
N THR A 924 21.24 -0.94 28.54
CA THR A 924 22.68 -1.17 28.35
C THR A 924 22.97 -1.84 27.01
N VAL A 925 24.20 -1.68 26.52
CA VAL A 925 24.82 -2.52 25.50
C VAL A 925 25.67 -3.55 26.23
N GLU A 926 25.38 -4.84 26.02
CA GLU A 926 26.08 -5.94 26.70
C GLU A 926 26.98 -6.75 25.76
N THR A 927 26.80 -6.62 24.45
CA THR A 927 27.62 -7.32 23.45
C THR A 927 27.86 -6.46 22.22
N ALA A 928 29.04 -6.55 21.63
CA ALA A 928 29.39 -5.95 20.36
C ALA A 928 30.09 -6.98 19.47
N SER A 929 29.64 -7.13 18.23
CA SER A 929 30.24 -7.97 17.20
C SER A 929 30.72 -7.13 16.02
N PHE A 930 31.89 -7.48 15.49
CA PHE A 930 32.53 -6.81 14.37
C PHE A 930 32.90 -7.87 13.33
N TYR A 931 32.30 -7.79 12.14
CA TYR A 931 32.56 -8.70 11.01
C TYR A 931 33.63 -8.08 10.10
N GLY A 932 34.52 -8.91 9.53
CA GLY A 932 35.62 -8.42 8.69
C GLY A 932 36.81 -7.85 9.46
N VAL A 933 37.01 -8.23 10.73
CA VAL A 933 38.21 -7.85 11.49
C VAL A 933 39.41 -8.65 10.97
N LYS A 934 40.10 -8.10 9.95
CA LYS A 934 41.08 -8.81 9.10
C LYS A 934 42.27 -9.47 9.82
N GLN A 935 42.58 -9.06 11.05
CA GLN A 935 43.65 -9.64 11.87
C GLN A 935 43.10 -9.95 13.26
N LYS A 936 43.41 -11.14 13.79
CA LYS A 936 43.03 -11.51 15.16
C LYS A 936 43.64 -10.52 16.15
N PRO A 937 42.84 -9.83 17.00
CA PRO A 937 43.38 -8.96 18.03
C PRO A 937 44.29 -9.72 19.01
N SER A 938 45.35 -9.05 19.43
CA SER A 938 46.13 -9.37 20.61
C SER A 938 45.44 -8.93 21.89
N ARG A 939 44.68 -7.83 21.84
CA ARG A 939 44.01 -7.18 22.97
C ARG A 939 42.75 -6.44 22.52
N VAL A 940 41.76 -6.37 23.40
CA VAL A 940 40.55 -5.53 23.25
C VAL A 940 40.40 -4.66 24.49
N LEU A 941 40.07 -3.38 24.27
CA LEU A 941 39.84 -2.39 25.32
C LEU A 941 38.43 -1.82 25.25
N VAL A 942 37.72 -1.80 26.38
CA VAL A 942 36.42 -1.14 26.55
C VAL A 942 36.62 0.00 27.54
N ASN A 943 36.35 1.24 27.13
CA ASN A 943 36.62 2.44 27.93
C ASN A 943 38.04 2.47 28.56
N SER A 944 39.05 2.05 27.78
CA SER A 944 40.46 1.88 28.18
C SER A 944 40.78 0.76 29.19
N GLN A 945 39.83 -0.13 29.50
CA GLN A 945 40.03 -1.31 30.36
C GLN A 945 40.06 -2.60 29.53
N ASP A 946 40.80 -3.61 29.96
CA ASP A 946 40.87 -4.92 29.27
C ASP A 946 39.51 -5.63 29.27
N ALA A 947 39.07 -6.09 28.10
CA ALA A 947 37.84 -6.86 27.93
C ALA A 947 38.12 -8.27 27.38
N THR A 948 37.30 -9.23 27.81
CA THR A 948 37.23 -10.58 27.24
C THR A 948 36.61 -10.54 25.84
N PHE A 949 37.20 -11.27 24.91
CA PHE A 949 36.71 -11.35 23.53
C PHE A 949 36.87 -12.75 22.94
N THR A 950 36.06 -13.03 21.93
CA THR A 950 36.21 -14.20 21.06
C THR A 950 36.51 -13.72 19.64
N TYR A 951 37.32 -14.49 18.91
CA TYR A 951 37.64 -14.22 17.50
C TYR A 951 37.59 -15.52 16.72
N ARG A 952 36.76 -15.54 15.67
CA ARG A 952 36.49 -16.72 14.83
C ARG A 952 37.35 -16.72 13.56
N ALA A 953 37.45 -17.88 12.90
CA ALA A 953 38.23 -18.02 11.66
C ALA A 953 37.68 -17.16 10.50
N ASN A 954 36.37 -16.88 10.49
CA ASN A 954 35.68 -16.02 9.53
C ASN A 954 35.76 -14.51 9.87
N GLN A 955 36.81 -14.07 10.58
CA GLN A 955 37.09 -12.66 10.91
C GLN A 955 36.01 -11.97 11.77
N VAL A 956 35.14 -12.73 12.43
CA VAL A 956 34.19 -12.22 13.43
C VAL A 956 34.88 -12.06 14.78
N LEU A 957 34.97 -10.83 15.27
CA LEU A 957 35.30 -10.46 16.64
C LEU A 957 34.00 -10.25 17.43
N THR A 958 33.88 -10.82 18.63
CA THR A 958 32.78 -10.52 19.57
C THR A 958 33.32 -10.22 20.96
N VAL A 959 32.86 -9.12 21.54
CA VAL A 959 33.14 -8.65 22.91
C VAL A 959 31.83 -8.69 23.69
N ALA A 960 31.83 -9.19 24.92
CA ALA A 960 30.64 -9.40 25.75
C ALA A 960 30.85 -8.84 27.17
N ASP A 961 29.85 -8.99 28.03
CA ASP A 961 29.85 -8.54 29.44
C ASP A 961 30.14 -7.02 29.57
N LEU A 962 29.64 -6.23 28.62
CA LEU A 962 30.05 -4.84 28.42
C LEU A 962 29.49 -3.84 29.45
N GLY A 963 28.25 -4.01 29.93
CA GLY A 963 27.61 -3.14 30.93
C GLY A 963 27.44 -1.67 30.51
N LEU A 964 27.51 -1.34 29.22
CA LEU A 964 27.65 0.04 28.74
C LEU A 964 26.28 0.74 28.66
N ASN A 965 26.02 1.71 29.53
CA ASN A 965 24.73 2.41 29.54
C ASN A 965 24.52 3.28 28.29
N LEU A 966 23.36 3.16 27.63
CA LEU A 966 23.07 3.83 26.36
C LEU A 966 23.06 5.37 26.46
N SER A 967 22.78 5.93 27.64
CA SER A 967 22.84 7.38 27.88
C SER A 967 24.26 7.97 27.98
N GLN A 968 25.31 7.15 27.82
CA GLN A 968 26.71 7.56 27.98
C GLN A 968 27.57 7.21 26.75
N ASN A 969 28.46 8.12 26.36
CA ASN A 969 29.46 7.84 25.33
C ASN A 969 30.44 6.76 25.82
N PHE A 970 30.72 5.78 24.96
CA PHE A 970 31.64 4.68 25.23
C PHE A 970 32.58 4.42 24.06
N THR A 971 33.66 3.70 24.33
CA THR A 971 34.65 3.29 23.33
C THR A 971 34.97 1.79 23.44
N ILE A 972 35.11 1.13 22.29
CA ILE A 972 35.60 -0.26 22.18
C ILE A 972 36.70 -0.26 21.12
N SER A 973 37.88 -0.79 21.41
CA SER A 973 39.00 -0.81 20.46
C SER A 973 39.81 -2.10 20.49
N TRP A 974 40.47 -2.43 19.39
CA TRP A 974 41.25 -3.67 19.24
C TRP A 974 42.60 -3.46 18.54
N MET A 975 43.60 -4.24 18.96
CA MET A 975 45.01 -4.13 18.52
C MET A 975 45.70 -5.48 18.41
#